data_AF-A0A9R0V931-F1
#
_entry.id   AF-A0A9R0V931-F1
#
_cell.length_a   1.000
_cell.length_b   1.000
_cell.length_c   1.000
_cell.angle_alpha   90.00
_cell.angle_beta   90.00
_cell.angle_gamma   90.00
#
_symmetry.space_group_name_H-M   'P 1'
#
loop_
_entity.id
_entity.type
_entity.pdbx_description
1 polymer ?
#
loop_
_entity_poly.entity_id
_entity_poly.type
_entity_poly.pdbx_seq_one_letter_code
_entity_poly.pdbx_strand_id
1 'polypeptide(L)'
;MCQILSLETHQPSYFHGNVFSGSLILRSTLLCGIMPKICTRYSSSLLVEVSLKHIVFCLDIGTLIEVRRAQLACKLSDEIAADMFREHAKKLIQENISSALDILKSRNKATNSPTQVIEEVKCVLAFNSLLTVLSKHPQGDRFARGLGPISLAGEHDHDRRAGDLKTLYRAYATDVLSDGPVDNEKLTPLNDLRNIFGLGKREAEAIISDVKSQAYRKRLAKSFNTDLAAAPSKASFLQNLCEELQFDPELASKMHEDIYRQKLQQFVADGELSKDETEALMAFQVRLCIPQETVDAAHTDICGQLFEKVVKEAILSVDGYNADRREAVRKAAQGLNLKKEAAMTIFSKAVRKLFLNYIQKAKAAGNRIEQAKELKKLISFNTVVVSELLADIKGEVTTAEPATSSATTEPETTESEGEDEDYEWESLETLKKTRPDKELKEKLGKSSQKEITLKDDLPLRDRAELYQTYLMFCITGETTNVSFGTAISSKKDDSEYLMLKQLGHILGLTRKEAQDVHIKLAEKAFVQQAEVVLADGKLTESKADQLATIQKQVGLPSEHAQKIIKSITTTKLSSAIEASISRGQIGIQQVRGLKDANFELDSLISEPLRETIYKKCAEEIFSSGTGEFDEEEVYVKMPADLIISAEKARSIVQDIAKVRLENALVQAVALLRQKKRDGVISSLNDLLACDAAVPASKPLSWPTPRELDDLYCVYMKSIPKQDKLSRLQYLLDISAEKAEDLRDAATAGTLPQTAGQEEEELAF
;
A
#
# COMPACT_ATOMS: atom_id res chain seq x y z
N MET A 1 -48.83 39.62 -56.98
CA MET A 1 -48.60 41.03 -57.34
C MET A 1 -49.08 41.88 -56.18
N CYS A 2 -48.15 42.64 -55.57
CA CYS A 2 -48.23 43.94 -54.87
C CYS A 2 -49.40 44.26 -53.92
N GLN A 3 -49.26 44.95 -52.78
CA GLN A 3 -48.13 45.56 -52.07
C GLN A 3 -48.60 46.00 -50.66
N ILE A 4 -47.61 46.10 -49.78
CA ILE A 4 -47.51 46.68 -48.43
C ILE A 4 -48.31 47.98 -48.20
N LEU A 5 -48.81 48.17 -46.96
CA LEU A 5 -48.66 49.42 -46.19
C LEU A 5 -48.78 49.17 -44.68
N SER A 6 -47.66 49.40 -43.97
CA SER A 6 -47.55 49.53 -42.52
C SER A 6 -48.27 50.78 -42.03
N LEU A 7 -48.87 50.70 -40.83
CA LEU A 7 -49.08 51.85 -39.96
C LEU A 7 -48.86 51.41 -38.51
N GLU A 8 -47.88 52.08 -37.91
CA GLU A 8 -47.42 51.97 -36.52
C GLU A 8 -48.56 52.17 -35.51
N THR A 9 -48.54 51.41 -34.42
CA THR A 9 -49.37 51.70 -33.24
C THR A 9 -48.47 52.11 -32.09
N HIS A 10 -48.49 53.40 -31.82
CA HIS A 10 -48.15 54.01 -30.55
C HIS A 10 -49.06 53.47 -29.43
N GLN A 11 -48.50 53.40 -28.22
CA GLN A 11 -49.19 53.13 -26.94
C GLN A 11 -50.55 53.83 -26.79
N PRO A 12 -51.42 53.28 -25.92
CA PRO A 12 -52.19 54.15 -25.04
C PRO A 12 -52.03 53.80 -23.57
N SER A 13 -51.78 54.89 -22.83
CA SER A 13 -51.86 55.11 -21.41
C SER A 13 -53.24 54.85 -20.80
N TYR A 14 -53.25 54.48 -19.52
CA TYR A 14 -54.37 54.48 -18.57
C TYR A 14 -55.23 55.77 -18.63
N PHE A 15 -56.57 55.65 -18.58
CA PHE A 15 -57.47 56.38 -17.65
C PHE A 15 -58.96 55.97 -17.80
N HIS A 16 -59.70 56.11 -16.69
CA HIS A 16 -61.12 55.83 -16.40
C HIS A 16 -62.18 56.30 -17.42
N GLY A 17 -63.36 55.63 -17.40
CA GLY A 17 -64.64 56.28 -17.73
C GLY A 17 -65.78 55.34 -18.12
N ASN A 18 -66.88 55.42 -17.39
CA ASN A 18 -68.16 54.74 -17.60
C ASN A 18 -68.83 54.96 -18.98
N VAL A 19 -69.88 54.17 -19.21
CA VAL A 19 -71.00 54.30 -20.18
C VAL A 19 -70.88 53.41 -21.42
N PHE A 20 -71.66 52.32 -21.48
CA PHE A 20 -72.51 51.95 -22.64
C PHE A 20 -73.32 50.66 -22.34
N SER A 21 -74.36 50.80 -21.52
CA SER A 21 -75.49 49.85 -21.47
C SER A 21 -76.43 50.21 -22.62
N GLY A 22 -76.43 49.44 -23.72
CA GLY A 22 -77.40 49.67 -24.81
C GLY A 22 -77.21 48.88 -26.10
N SER A 23 -76.06 48.24 -26.34
CA SER A 23 -75.77 47.57 -27.63
C SER A 23 -75.93 46.04 -27.61
N LEU A 24 -76.32 45.44 -26.48
CA LEU A 24 -76.29 43.99 -26.28
C LEU A 24 -77.47 43.21 -26.87
N ILE A 25 -78.55 43.86 -27.31
CA ILE A 25 -79.76 43.14 -27.75
C ILE A 25 -79.82 42.98 -29.29
N LEU A 26 -79.21 43.88 -30.08
CA LEU A 26 -79.26 43.78 -31.55
C LEU A 26 -78.16 42.92 -32.20
N ARG A 27 -77.10 42.54 -31.48
CA ARG A 27 -76.04 41.65 -32.01
C ARG A 27 -76.38 40.16 -31.89
N SER A 28 -77.29 39.78 -31.00
CA SER A 28 -77.66 38.37 -30.77
C SER A 28 -78.41 37.74 -31.96
N THR A 29 -79.18 38.52 -32.72
CA THR A 29 -80.04 38.01 -33.81
C THR A 29 -79.32 37.92 -35.15
N LEU A 30 -78.29 38.74 -35.39
CA LEU A 30 -77.48 38.66 -36.62
C LEU A 30 -76.41 37.55 -36.58
N LEU A 31 -75.92 37.17 -35.39
CA LEU A 31 -74.95 36.07 -35.25
C LEU A 31 -75.56 34.67 -35.45
N CYS A 32 -76.85 34.48 -35.15
CA CYS A 32 -77.49 33.17 -35.25
C CYS A 32 -77.64 32.65 -36.70
N GLY A 33 -77.69 33.55 -37.70
CA GLY A 33 -77.81 33.19 -39.12
C GLY A 33 -76.49 33.11 -39.90
N ILE A 34 -75.41 33.67 -39.36
CA ILE A 34 -74.11 33.80 -40.08
C ILE A 34 -73.09 32.75 -39.60
N MET A 35 -73.21 32.24 -38.37
CA MET A 35 -72.28 31.22 -37.85
C MET A 35 -72.19 29.93 -38.68
N PRO A 36 -73.27 29.36 -39.27
CA PRO A 36 -73.14 28.15 -40.10
C PRO A 36 -72.32 28.40 -41.38
N LYS A 37 -72.36 29.62 -41.93
CA LYS A 37 -71.67 29.99 -43.20
C LYS A 37 -70.20 30.41 -43.00
N ILE A 38 -69.82 30.85 -41.80
CA ILE A 38 -68.41 31.14 -41.48
C ILE A 38 -67.66 29.84 -41.13
N CYS A 39 -68.33 28.87 -40.51
CA CYS A 39 -67.76 27.54 -40.21
C CYS A 39 -67.33 26.76 -41.48
N THR A 40 -67.84 27.12 -42.66
CA THR A 40 -67.43 26.54 -43.95
C THR A 40 -66.19 27.20 -44.58
N ARG A 41 -65.72 28.36 -44.08
CA ARG A 41 -64.54 29.06 -44.63
C ARG A 41 -63.31 29.07 -43.72
N TYR A 42 -63.50 28.92 -42.41
CA TYR A 42 -62.41 28.81 -41.44
C TYR A 42 -62.56 27.49 -40.68
N SER A 43 -61.45 26.83 -40.35
CA SER A 43 -61.51 25.61 -39.53
C SER A 43 -62.14 25.95 -38.17
N SER A 44 -62.94 25.03 -37.63
CA SER A 44 -63.59 25.16 -36.31
C SER A 44 -62.62 25.56 -35.18
N SER A 45 -61.33 25.21 -35.32
CA SER A 45 -60.24 25.59 -34.41
C SER A 45 -59.91 27.09 -34.44
N LEU A 46 -59.87 27.72 -35.62
CA LEU A 46 -59.52 29.14 -35.80
C LEU A 46 -60.51 30.09 -35.11
N LEU A 47 -61.80 29.73 -35.08
CA LEU A 47 -62.83 30.55 -34.43
C LEU A 47 -62.72 30.51 -32.90
N VAL A 48 -62.42 29.34 -32.34
CA VAL A 48 -62.19 29.19 -30.90
C VAL A 48 -60.87 29.85 -30.50
N GLU A 49 -59.82 29.78 -31.34
CA GLU A 49 -58.55 30.49 -31.14
C GLU A 49 -58.72 32.01 -31.04
N VAL A 50 -59.59 32.60 -31.87
CA VAL A 50 -59.93 34.03 -31.77
C VAL A 50 -60.64 34.36 -30.46
N SER A 51 -61.56 33.50 -29.99
CA SER A 51 -62.20 33.67 -28.69
C SER A 51 -61.23 33.50 -27.52
N LEU A 52 -60.22 32.62 -27.64
CA LEU A 52 -59.18 32.44 -26.63
C LEU A 52 -58.28 33.68 -26.47
N LYS A 53 -58.06 34.47 -27.52
CA LYS A 53 -57.28 35.73 -27.44
C LYS A 53 -57.88 36.78 -26.49
N HIS A 54 -59.16 36.67 -26.14
CA HIS A 54 -59.79 37.52 -25.15
C HIS A 54 -59.49 37.09 -23.70
N ILE A 55 -58.88 35.93 -23.49
CA ILE A 55 -58.41 35.48 -22.18
C ILE A 55 -57.06 36.14 -21.90
N VAL A 56 -57.03 36.89 -20.79
CA VAL A 56 -55.86 37.58 -20.24
C VAL A 56 -55.66 37.10 -18.79
N PHE A 57 -54.55 37.48 -18.15
CA PHE A 57 -54.26 37.16 -16.73
C PHE A 57 -55.42 37.50 -15.75
N CYS A 58 -56.27 38.47 -16.09
CA CYS A 58 -57.54 38.73 -15.41
C CYS A 58 -58.68 37.94 -16.08
N LEU A 59 -58.88 36.69 -15.66
CA LEU A 59 -59.97 35.85 -16.14
C LEU A 59 -61.32 36.38 -15.64
N ASP A 60 -62.24 36.60 -16.58
CA ASP A 60 -63.65 36.88 -16.28
C ASP A 60 -64.50 35.62 -16.53
N ILE A 61 -65.49 35.40 -15.68
CA ILE A 61 -66.42 34.26 -15.80
C ILE A 61 -67.22 34.37 -17.11
N GLY A 62 -67.54 35.60 -17.56
CA GLY A 62 -68.23 35.85 -18.81
C GLY A 62 -67.45 35.36 -20.03
N THR A 63 -66.15 35.65 -20.10
CA THR A 63 -65.30 35.25 -21.24
C THR A 63 -65.11 33.73 -21.31
N LEU A 64 -65.04 33.03 -20.17
CA LEU A 64 -65.00 31.55 -20.14
C LEU A 64 -66.29 30.91 -20.66
N ILE A 65 -67.44 31.51 -20.36
CA ILE A 65 -68.75 31.05 -20.87
C ILE A 65 -68.85 31.33 -22.38
N GLU A 66 -68.33 32.45 -22.86
CA GLU A 66 -68.30 32.78 -24.29
C GLU A 66 -67.42 31.82 -25.10
N VAL A 67 -66.25 31.45 -24.58
CA VAL A 67 -65.37 30.43 -25.19
C VAL A 67 -66.08 29.07 -25.24
N ARG A 68 -66.80 28.68 -24.17
CA ARG A 68 -67.59 27.44 -24.17
C ARG A 68 -68.74 27.48 -25.17
N ARG A 69 -69.43 28.61 -25.33
CA ARG A 69 -70.47 28.79 -26.34
C ARG A 69 -69.92 28.72 -27.75
N ALA A 70 -68.77 29.34 -28.01
CA ALA A 70 -68.09 29.28 -29.30
C ALA A 70 -67.65 27.83 -29.64
N GLN A 71 -67.12 27.10 -28.66
CA GLN A 71 -66.78 25.68 -28.81
C GLN A 71 -68.00 24.83 -29.23
N LEU A 72 -69.12 24.97 -28.50
CA LEU A 72 -70.35 24.22 -28.79
C LEU A 72 -70.95 24.60 -30.16
N ALA A 73 -70.87 25.87 -30.55
CA ALA A 73 -71.32 26.34 -31.86
C ALA A 73 -70.49 25.75 -33.02
N CYS A 74 -69.19 25.52 -32.79
CA CYS A 74 -68.25 24.97 -33.77
C CYS A 74 -68.15 23.43 -33.75
N LYS A 75 -68.88 22.75 -32.86
CA LYS A 75 -68.87 21.28 -32.64
C LYS A 75 -67.46 20.70 -32.41
N LEU A 76 -66.59 21.46 -31.76
CA LEU A 76 -65.23 21.02 -31.45
C LEU A 76 -65.26 20.05 -30.25
N SER A 77 -64.48 18.96 -30.31
CA SER A 77 -64.42 18.00 -29.19
C SER A 77 -63.91 18.67 -27.92
N ASP A 78 -64.39 18.19 -26.77
CA ASP A 78 -63.98 18.70 -25.45
C ASP A 78 -62.47 18.50 -25.22
N GLU A 79 -61.87 17.46 -25.82
CA GLU A 79 -60.43 17.19 -25.77
C GLU A 79 -59.62 18.26 -26.52
N ILE A 80 -59.96 18.53 -27.78
CA ILE A 80 -59.23 19.52 -28.59
C ILE A 80 -59.42 20.93 -28.02
N ALA A 81 -60.63 21.26 -27.55
CA ALA A 81 -60.88 22.53 -26.89
C ALA A 81 -60.06 22.71 -25.61
N ALA A 82 -59.92 21.63 -24.82
CA ALA A 82 -59.10 21.63 -23.62
C ALA A 82 -57.60 21.78 -23.93
N ASP A 83 -57.11 21.16 -25.00
CA ASP A 83 -55.73 21.33 -25.46
C ASP A 83 -55.46 22.78 -25.91
N MET A 84 -56.32 23.36 -26.74
CA MET A 84 -56.16 24.74 -27.21
C MET A 84 -56.19 25.76 -26.06
N PHE A 85 -57.06 25.55 -25.06
CA PHE A 85 -57.08 26.40 -23.86
C PHE A 85 -55.78 26.29 -23.07
N ARG A 86 -55.29 25.07 -22.84
CA ARG A 86 -54.01 24.83 -22.13
C ARG A 86 -52.83 25.44 -22.88
N GLU A 87 -52.78 25.32 -24.20
CA GLU A 87 -51.73 25.94 -25.02
C GLU A 87 -51.75 27.47 -24.95
N HIS A 88 -52.93 28.09 -25.06
CA HIS A 88 -53.06 29.54 -24.96
C HIS A 88 -52.62 30.06 -23.58
N ALA A 89 -53.08 29.39 -22.52
CA ALA A 89 -52.74 29.79 -21.17
C ALA A 89 -51.26 29.51 -20.80
N LYS A 90 -50.63 28.49 -21.39
CA LYS A 90 -49.17 28.30 -21.35
C LYS A 90 -48.44 29.44 -22.07
N LYS A 91 -48.89 29.84 -23.25
CA LYS A 91 -48.30 30.94 -24.02
C LYS A 91 -48.33 32.27 -23.26
N LEU A 92 -49.44 32.58 -22.59
CA LEU A 92 -49.54 33.76 -21.71
C LEU A 92 -48.50 33.73 -20.58
N ILE A 93 -48.33 32.60 -19.91
CA ILE A 93 -47.31 32.42 -18.85
C ILE A 93 -45.89 32.60 -19.43
N GLN A 94 -45.62 32.06 -20.62
CA GLN A 94 -44.32 32.18 -21.28
C GLN A 94 -43.98 33.61 -21.74
N GLU A 95 -44.96 34.36 -22.25
CA GLU A 95 -44.80 35.78 -22.60
C GLU A 95 -44.43 36.60 -21.36
N ASN A 96 -45.09 36.32 -20.24
CA ASN A 96 -44.80 37.01 -18.98
C ASN A 96 -43.42 36.65 -18.40
N ILE A 97 -43.05 35.37 -18.48
CA ILE A 97 -41.72 34.90 -18.08
C ILE A 97 -40.64 35.54 -18.95
N SER A 98 -40.85 35.65 -20.26
CA SER A 98 -39.91 36.32 -21.17
C SER A 98 -39.75 37.80 -20.81
N SER A 99 -40.86 38.51 -20.53
CA SER A 99 -40.84 39.89 -20.04
C SER A 99 -40.04 40.01 -18.72
N ALA A 100 -40.31 39.14 -17.75
CA ALA A 100 -39.60 39.11 -16.46
C ALA A 100 -38.10 38.84 -16.63
N LEU A 101 -37.72 37.96 -17.57
CA LEU A 101 -36.32 37.66 -17.89
C LEU A 101 -35.63 38.82 -18.61
N ASP A 102 -36.31 39.50 -19.52
CA ASP A 102 -35.75 40.66 -20.22
C ASP A 102 -35.46 41.78 -19.23
N ILE A 103 -36.36 42.01 -18.27
CA ILE A 103 -36.16 42.94 -17.15
C ILE A 103 -34.95 42.51 -16.31
N LEU A 104 -34.86 41.23 -15.93
CA LEU A 104 -33.79 40.69 -15.10
C LEU A 104 -32.41 40.71 -15.77
N LYS A 105 -32.34 40.46 -17.09
CA LYS A 105 -31.11 40.41 -17.89
C LYS A 105 -30.66 41.79 -18.39
N SER A 106 -31.55 42.78 -18.40
CA SER A 106 -31.22 44.13 -18.83
C SER A 106 -30.13 44.78 -17.95
N ARG A 107 -29.15 45.42 -18.59
CA ARG A 107 -27.93 45.96 -17.94
C ARG A 107 -28.16 47.22 -17.08
N ASN A 108 -29.37 47.80 -17.10
CA ASN A 108 -29.74 49.01 -16.35
C ASN A 108 -30.23 48.68 -14.93
N LYS A 109 -29.29 48.34 -14.04
CA LYS A 109 -29.53 48.00 -12.63
C LYS A 109 -30.19 49.10 -11.77
N ALA A 110 -30.25 50.34 -12.25
CA ALA A 110 -30.69 51.50 -11.45
C ALA A 110 -32.17 51.88 -11.64
N THR A 111 -32.82 51.43 -12.71
CA THR A 111 -34.20 51.86 -13.08
C THR A 111 -35.21 50.73 -13.13
N ASN A 112 -34.77 49.48 -13.26
CA ASN A 112 -35.62 48.29 -13.27
C ASN A 112 -35.61 47.68 -11.87
N SER A 113 -36.66 47.95 -11.09
CA SER A 113 -36.70 47.48 -9.70
C SER A 113 -36.80 45.94 -9.69
N PRO A 114 -36.05 45.24 -8.83
CA PRO A 114 -36.29 43.81 -8.58
C PRO A 114 -37.78 43.54 -8.28
N THR A 115 -38.45 44.53 -7.68
CA THR A 115 -39.90 44.59 -7.44
C THR A 115 -40.74 44.34 -8.70
N GLN A 116 -40.39 44.90 -9.87
CA GLN A 116 -41.15 44.66 -11.11
C GLN A 116 -41.07 43.19 -11.57
N VAL A 117 -39.89 42.58 -11.50
CA VAL A 117 -39.73 41.14 -11.82
C VAL A 117 -40.58 40.28 -10.89
N ILE A 118 -40.62 40.64 -9.61
CA ILE A 118 -41.42 39.94 -8.59
C ILE A 118 -42.92 40.09 -8.86
N GLU A 119 -43.40 41.29 -9.21
CA GLU A 119 -44.81 41.50 -9.56
C GLU A 119 -45.23 40.65 -10.77
N GLU A 120 -44.38 40.51 -11.79
CA GLU A 120 -44.69 39.64 -12.94
C GLU A 120 -44.78 38.16 -12.53
N VAL A 121 -43.92 37.70 -11.62
CA VAL A 121 -44.00 36.35 -11.07
C VAL A 121 -45.25 36.17 -10.20
N LYS A 122 -45.66 37.19 -9.44
CA LYS A 122 -46.92 37.19 -8.67
C LYS A 122 -48.15 37.11 -9.58
N CYS A 123 -48.15 37.80 -10.73
CA CYS A 123 -49.22 37.70 -11.73
C CYS A 123 -49.37 36.25 -12.25
N VAL A 124 -48.26 35.56 -12.51
CA VAL A 124 -48.28 34.14 -12.91
C VAL A 124 -48.86 33.23 -11.83
N LEU A 125 -48.48 33.45 -10.57
CA LEU A 125 -49.01 32.72 -9.42
C LEU A 125 -50.52 32.97 -9.23
N ALA A 126 -50.94 34.23 -9.27
CA ALA A 126 -52.34 34.63 -9.14
C ALA A 126 -53.20 34.02 -10.25
N PHE A 127 -52.72 34.01 -11.49
CA PHE A 127 -53.43 33.40 -12.60
C PHE A 127 -53.58 31.88 -12.45
N ASN A 128 -52.51 31.17 -12.07
CA ASN A 128 -52.57 29.73 -11.91
C ASN A 128 -53.46 29.30 -10.71
N SER A 129 -53.45 30.07 -9.63
CA SER A 129 -54.37 29.86 -8.51
C SER A 129 -55.83 30.10 -8.91
N LEU A 130 -56.11 31.13 -9.71
CA LEU A 130 -57.45 31.41 -10.24
C LEU A 130 -57.95 30.28 -11.14
N LEU A 131 -57.10 29.73 -12.03
CA LEU A 131 -57.43 28.55 -12.83
C LEU A 131 -57.76 27.33 -11.97
N THR A 132 -57.02 27.14 -10.87
CA THR A 132 -57.25 26.05 -9.92
C THR A 132 -58.58 26.21 -9.20
N VAL A 133 -58.93 27.42 -8.75
CA VAL A 133 -60.22 27.72 -8.11
C VAL A 133 -61.38 27.50 -9.10
N LEU A 134 -61.26 28.02 -10.31
CA LEU A 134 -62.30 27.92 -11.34
C LEU A 134 -62.53 26.47 -11.81
N SER A 135 -61.50 25.63 -11.81
CA SER A 135 -61.64 24.20 -12.13
C SER A 135 -62.51 23.42 -11.11
N LYS A 136 -62.57 23.88 -9.86
CA LYS A 136 -63.34 23.27 -8.78
C LYS A 136 -64.73 23.92 -8.58
N HIS A 137 -65.08 24.86 -9.44
CA HIS A 137 -66.31 25.64 -9.28
C HIS A 137 -67.56 24.78 -9.59
N PRO A 138 -68.66 24.89 -8.82
CA PRO A 138 -69.88 24.08 -9.02
C PRO A 138 -70.53 24.22 -10.40
N GLN A 139 -70.26 25.32 -11.12
CA GLN A 139 -70.75 25.56 -12.49
C GLN A 139 -69.70 25.23 -13.57
N GLY A 140 -68.71 24.39 -13.27
CA GLY A 140 -67.58 24.08 -14.16
C GLY A 140 -67.98 23.59 -15.56
N ASP A 141 -69.15 22.95 -15.72
CA ASP A 141 -69.66 22.51 -17.02
C ASP A 141 -70.04 23.64 -17.99
N ARG A 142 -70.25 24.84 -17.45
CA ARG A 142 -70.54 26.05 -18.24
C ARG A 142 -69.28 26.78 -18.69
N PHE A 143 -68.12 26.39 -18.19
CA PHE A 143 -66.84 27.03 -18.50
C PHE A 143 -66.10 26.34 -19.64
N ALA A 144 -65.07 27.00 -20.16
CA ALA A 144 -64.16 26.42 -21.13
C ALA A 144 -63.55 25.12 -20.59
N ARG A 145 -63.46 24.09 -21.44
CA ARG A 145 -62.79 22.83 -21.07
C ARG A 145 -61.28 23.08 -21.01
N GLY A 146 -60.58 22.33 -20.15
CA GLY A 146 -59.13 22.48 -19.94
C GLY A 146 -58.73 23.40 -18.79
N LEU A 147 -59.69 23.90 -17.99
CA LEU A 147 -59.41 24.62 -16.74
C LEU A 147 -58.74 23.72 -15.71
N GLY A 148 -57.56 24.13 -15.26
CA GLY A 148 -56.77 23.43 -14.26
C GLY A 148 -55.40 24.09 -14.09
N PRO A 149 -54.59 23.63 -13.12
CA PRO A 149 -53.25 24.15 -12.93
C PRO A 149 -52.39 23.88 -14.16
N ILE A 150 -51.63 24.88 -14.58
CA ILE A 150 -50.76 24.84 -15.74
C ILE A 150 -49.32 24.66 -15.28
N SER A 151 -48.64 23.70 -15.91
CA SER A 151 -47.20 23.50 -15.77
C SER A 151 -46.52 23.61 -17.12
N LEU A 152 -45.33 24.22 -17.12
CA LEU A 152 -44.44 24.30 -18.27
C LEU A 152 -43.60 23.02 -18.44
N ALA A 153 -43.73 22.05 -17.53
CA ALA A 153 -43.02 20.77 -17.62
C ALA A 153 -43.36 20.00 -18.90
N GLY A 154 -42.34 19.42 -19.55
CA GLY A 154 -42.51 18.54 -20.72
C GLY A 154 -42.63 19.24 -22.07
N GLU A 155 -42.37 20.56 -22.15
CA GLU A 155 -42.32 21.29 -23.43
C GLU A 155 -41.02 21.03 -24.20
N HIS A 156 -41.07 21.11 -25.53
CA HIS A 156 -39.92 20.85 -26.42
C HIS A 156 -38.72 21.76 -26.16
N ASP A 157 -38.95 22.97 -25.62
CA ASP A 157 -37.91 23.95 -25.23
C ASP A 157 -37.78 24.14 -23.70
N HIS A 158 -38.32 23.21 -22.89
CA HIS A 158 -38.21 23.32 -21.42
C HIS A 158 -36.74 23.24 -20.97
N ASP A 159 -35.97 22.30 -21.50
CA ASP A 159 -34.56 22.12 -21.14
C ASP A 159 -33.70 23.36 -21.45
N ARG A 160 -33.97 24.04 -22.58
CA ARG A 160 -33.26 25.27 -22.96
C ARG A 160 -33.59 26.44 -22.03
N ARG A 161 -34.82 26.50 -21.50
CA ARG A 161 -35.30 27.57 -20.62
C ARG A 161 -35.15 27.24 -19.14
N ALA A 162 -34.80 26.01 -18.78
CA ALA A 162 -34.68 25.56 -17.40
C ALA A 162 -33.72 26.43 -16.57
N GLY A 163 -32.60 26.88 -17.15
CA GLY A 163 -31.66 27.79 -16.47
C GLY A 163 -32.26 29.16 -16.16
N ASP A 164 -33.05 29.70 -17.08
CA ASP A 164 -33.73 30.99 -16.93
C ASP A 164 -34.86 30.90 -15.89
N LEU A 165 -35.66 29.82 -15.93
CA LEU A 165 -36.69 29.53 -14.93
C LEU A 165 -36.09 29.37 -13.53
N LYS A 166 -34.94 28.69 -13.40
CA LYS A 166 -34.19 28.58 -12.14
C LYS A 166 -33.73 29.95 -11.63
N THR A 167 -33.32 30.84 -12.53
CA THR A 167 -32.87 32.19 -12.17
C THR A 167 -34.02 33.05 -11.65
N LEU A 168 -35.18 33.02 -12.32
CA LEU A 168 -36.40 33.68 -11.82
C LEU A 168 -36.88 33.09 -10.50
N TYR A 169 -36.87 31.76 -10.37
CA TYR A 169 -37.22 31.08 -9.13
C TYR A 169 -36.30 31.52 -7.97
N ARG A 170 -34.98 31.60 -8.22
CA ARG A 170 -34.01 32.13 -7.25
C ARG A 170 -34.28 33.59 -6.91
N ALA A 171 -34.57 34.44 -7.88
CA ALA A 171 -34.85 35.86 -7.65
C ALA A 171 -36.10 36.05 -6.76
N TYR A 172 -37.18 35.34 -7.07
CA TYR A 172 -38.41 35.37 -6.26
C TYR A 172 -38.19 34.77 -4.86
N ALA A 173 -37.51 33.63 -4.76
CA ALA A 173 -37.14 33.04 -3.47
C ALA A 173 -36.28 33.99 -2.62
N THR A 174 -35.36 34.73 -3.24
CA THR A 174 -34.52 35.72 -2.55
C THR A 174 -35.36 36.82 -1.94
N ASP A 175 -36.32 37.37 -2.67
CA ASP A 175 -37.22 38.41 -2.16
C ASP A 175 -38.08 37.90 -1.00
N VAL A 176 -38.77 36.78 -1.21
CA VAL A 176 -39.69 36.19 -0.22
C VAL A 176 -38.97 35.80 1.07
N LEU A 177 -37.74 35.32 0.99
CA LEU A 177 -36.95 34.84 2.14
C LEU A 177 -36.00 35.90 2.73
N SER A 178 -35.91 37.10 2.14
CA SER A 178 -35.04 38.16 2.67
C SER A 178 -35.73 39.08 3.69
N ASP A 179 -37.06 39.01 3.80
CA ASP A 179 -37.83 39.80 4.77
C ASP A 179 -38.55 38.91 5.80
N GLY A 180 -38.17 39.06 7.08
CA GLY A 180 -38.86 38.46 8.24
C GLY A 180 -38.80 36.93 8.39
N PRO A 181 -39.59 36.36 9.33
CA PRO A 181 -39.63 34.93 9.59
C PRO A 181 -40.14 34.14 8.37
N VAL A 182 -39.60 32.94 8.19
CA VAL A 182 -40.02 32.03 7.11
C VAL A 182 -41.26 31.25 7.56
N ASP A 183 -42.43 31.77 7.22
CA ASP A 183 -43.71 31.12 7.54
C ASP A 183 -44.18 30.20 6.40
N ASN A 184 -45.08 29.26 6.73
CA ASN A 184 -45.71 28.39 5.73
C ASN A 184 -46.44 29.19 4.62
N GLU A 185 -46.94 30.39 4.93
CA GLU A 185 -47.57 31.31 3.98
C GLU A 185 -46.62 31.81 2.88
N LYS A 186 -45.30 31.83 3.16
CA LYS A 186 -44.25 32.20 2.19
C LYS A 186 -43.74 31.01 1.40
N LEU A 187 -43.90 29.79 1.93
CA LEU A 187 -43.48 28.56 1.27
C LEU A 187 -44.52 28.03 0.27
N THR A 188 -45.81 28.32 0.46
CA THR A 188 -46.86 27.90 -0.48
C THR A 188 -46.71 28.51 -1.88
N PRO A 189 -46.43 29.81 -2.07
CA PRO A 189 -46.26 30.38 -3.40
C PRO A 189 -44.99 29.89 -4.08
N LEU A 190 -43.93 29.57 -3.31
CA LEU A 190 -42.71 28.95 -3.83
C LEU A 190 -42.97 27.53 -4.33
N ASN A 191 -43.76 26.74 -3.60
CA ASN A 191 -44.16 25.40 -4.02
C ASN A 191 -45.04 25.43 -5.27
N ASP A 192 -45.95 26.40 -5.37
CA ASP A 192 -46.79 26.60 -6.54
C ASP A 192 -45.96 27.06 -7.74
N LEU A 193 -45.01 27.99 -7.54
CA LEU A 193 -44.08 28.42 -8.58
C LEU A 193 -43.22 27.27 -9.09
N ARG A 194 -42.75 26.39 -8.19
CA ARG A 194 -42.03 25.16 -8.57
C ARG A 194 -42.87 24.29 -9.50
N ASN A 195 -44.15 24.11 -9.18
CA ASN A 195 -45.06 23.28 -9.99
C ASN A 195 -45.35 23.94 -11.36
N ILE A 196 -45.51 25.26 -11.41
CA ILE A 196 -45.72 26.02 -12.66
C ILE A 196 -44.48 25.92 -13.55
N PHE A 197 -43.29 26.14 -13.00
CA PHE A 197 -42.03 26.08 -13.76
C PHE A 197 -41.60 24.64 -14.09
N GLY A 198 -42.20 23.64 -13.46
CA GLY A 198 -41.81 22.25 -13.66
C GLY A 198 -40.42 21.91 -13.10
N LEU A 199 -40.00 22.60 -12.03
CA LEU A 199 -38.69 22.36 -11.41
C LEU A 199 -38.73 21.08 -10.57
N GLY A 200 -37.66 20.28 -10.63
CA GLY A 200 -37.51 19.11 -9.79
C GLY A 200 -37.50 19.47 -8.31
N LYS A 201 -38.11 18.64 -7.45
CA LYS A 201 -38.16 18.87 -6.00
C LYS A 201 -36.78 19.14 -5.39
N ARG A 202 -35.78 18.31 -5.74
CA ARG A 202 -34.39 18.45 -5.25
C ARG A 202 -33.74 19.76 -5.72
N GLU A 203 -34.00 20.17 -6.96
CA GLU A 203 -33.40 21.40 -7.51
C GLU A 203 -33.97 22.65 -6.83
N ALA A 204 -35.29 22.68 -6.62
CA ALA A 204 -35.96 23.77 -5.93
C ALA A 204 -35.54 23.85 -4.44
N GLU A 205 -35.41 22.71 -3.77
CA GLU A 205 -34.89 22.63 -2.40
C GLU A 205 -33.43 23.13 -2.31
N ALA A 206 -32.58 22.78 -3.28
CA ALA A 206 -31.21 23.27 -3.34
C ALA A 206 -31.15 24.81 -3.51
N ILE A 207 -31.99 25.39 -4.38
CA ILE A 207 -32.07 26.85 -4.56
C ILE A 207 -32.58 27.53 -3.29
N ILE A 208 -33.62 26.98 -2.64
CA ILE A 208 -34.12 27.52 -1.36
C ILE A 208 -33.02 27.47 -0.28
N SER A 209 -32.30 26.36 -0.17
CA SER A 209 -31.20 26.22 0.80
C SER A 209 -30.08 27.25 0.55
N ASP A 210 -29.70 27.45 -0.71
CA ASP A 210 -28.70 28.46 -1.13
C ASP A 210 -29.15 29.88 -0.74
N VAL A 211 -30.40 30.23 -1.06
CA VAL A 211 -31.00 31.53 -0.70
C VAL A 211 -31.08 31.72 0.82
N LYS A 212 -31.50 30.69 1.58
CA LYS A 212 -31.51 30.74 3.04
C LYS A 212 -30.11 30.96 3.62
N SER A 213 -29.09 30.30 3.05
CA SER A 213 -27.69 30.51 3.47
C SER A 213 -27.23 31.96 3.22
N GLN A 214 -27.61 32.55 2.08
CA GLN A 214 -27.30 33.93 1.76
C GLN A 214 -28.05 34.92 2.66
N ALA A 215 -29.33 34.66 2.95
CA ALA A 215 -30.14 35.46 3.85
C ALA A 215 -29.57 35.43 5.28
N TYR A 216 -29.21 34.25 5.77
CA TYR A 216 -28.52 34.07 7.05
C TYR A 216 -27.22 34.87 7.10
N ARG A 217 -26.35 34.73 6.09
CA ARG A 217 -25.06 35.45 6.03
C ARG A 217 -25.23 36.96 6.06
N LYS A 218 -26.22 37.50 5.31
CA LYS A 218 -26.54 38.93 5.30
C LYS A 218 -27.04 39.42 6.65
N ARG A 219 -27.93 38.67 7.31
CA ARG A 219 -28.50 39.06 8.60
C ARG A 219 -27.49 38.94 9.73
N LEU A 220 -26.65 37.90 9.70
CA LEU A 220 -25.52 37.77 10.60
C LEU A 220 -24.55 38.96 10.42
N ALA A 221 -24.16 39.29 9.18
CA ALA A 221 -23.25 40.42 8.92
C ALA A 221 -23.80 41.76 9.40
N LYS A 222 -25.11 41.99 9.28
CA LYS A 222 -25.78 43.21 9.76
C LYS A 222 -25.79 43.30 11.30
N SER A 223 -26.02 42.18 11.98
CA SER A 223 -26.15 42.12 13.45
C SER A 223 -24.83 41.86 14.19
N PHE A 224 -23.76 41.47 13.48
CA PHE A 224 -22.51 40.98 14.07
C PHE A 224 -21.84 41.95 15.05
N ASN A 225 -21.85 43.25 14.73
CA ASN A 225 -21.19 44.29 15.54
C ASN A 225 -22.15 45.02 16.48
N THR A 226 -23.47 44.93 16.28
CA THR A 226 -24.47 45.66 17.08
C THR A 226 -25.19 44.71 18.02
N ASP A 227 -26.14 43.95 17.49
CA ASP A 227 -27.12 43.21 18.29
C ASP A 227 -26.50 41.93 18.87
N LEU A 228 -25.67 41.24 18.08
CA LEU A 228 -24.96 40.03 18.51
C LEU A 228 -23.90 40.35 19.58
N ALA A 229 -23.24 41.50 19.47
CA ALA A 229 -22.24 41.93 20.45
C ALA A 229 -22.88 42.32 21.80
N ALA A 230 -24.05 42.97 21.76
CA ALA A 230 -24.79 43.39 22.96
C ALA A 230 -25.63 42.27 23.61
N ALA A 231 -25.86 41.15 22.92
CA ALA A 231 -26.71 40.08 23.40
C ALA A 231 -26.17 39.42 24.70
N PRO A 232 -27.04 39.17 25.71
CA PRO A 232 -26.63 38.53 26.96
C PRO A 232 -26.14 37.09 26.74
N SER A 233 -26.78 36.36 25.82
CA SER A 233 -26.35 35.03 25.36
C SER A 233 -26.23 35.03 23.84
N LYS A 234 -25.02 34.72 23.34
CA LYS A 234 -24.67 34.73 21.92
C LYS A 234 -25.25 33.50 21.23
N ALA A 235 -25.18 32.34 21.90
CA ALA A 235 -25.74 31.09 21.42
C ALA A 235 -27.26 31.17 21.24
N SER A 236 -27.99 31.79 22.18
CA SER A 236 -29.44 31.95 22.04
C SER A 236 -29.80 32.90 20.89
N PHE A 237 -29.02 33.96 20.66
CA PHE A 237 -29.26 34.85 19.52
C PHE A 237 -29.06 34.12 18.18
N LEU A 238 -27.98 33.33 18.06
CA LEU A 238 -27.71 32.54 16.85
C LEU A 238 -28.75 31.44 16.64
N GLN A 239 -29.23 30.80 17.72
CA GLN A 239 -30.30 29.82 17.67
C GLN A 239 -31.61 30.46 17.21
N ASN A 240 -32.01 31.58 17.80
CA ASN A 240 -33.20 32.33 17.39
C ASN A 240 -33.11 32.78 15.93
N LEU A 241 -31.92 33.18 15.46
CA LEU A 241 -31.71 33.54 14.06
C LEU A 241 -31.86 32.34 13.11
N CYS A 242 -31.42 31.15 13.54
CA CYS A 242 -31.65 29.91 12.78
C CYS A 242 -33.13 29.53 12.76
N GLU A 243 -33.84 29.69 13.89
CA GLU A 243 -35.27 29.42 14.00
C GLU A 243 -36.12 30.38 13.16
N GLU A 244 -35.85 31.69 13.21
CA GLU A 244 -36.52 32.72 12.40
C GLU A 244 -36.41 32.40 10.89
N LEU A 245 -35.25 31.97 10.43
CA LEU A 245 -34.97 31.69 9.02
C LEU A 245 -35.26 30.23 8.62
N GLN A 246 -35.65 29.37 9.57
CA GLN A 246 -35.71 27.92 9.41
C GLN A 246 -34.45 27.38 8.71
N PHE A 247 -33.29 27.78 9.22
CA PHE A 247 -31.98 27.41 8.71
C PHE A 247 -31.37 26.30 9.57
N ASP A 248 -30.65 25.39 8.93
CA ASP A 248 -30.05 24.24 9.60
C ASP A 248 -28.92 24.69 10.55
N PRO A 249 -29.02 24.40 11.87
CA PRO A 249 -27.97 24.73 12.83
C PRO A 249 -26.60 24.14 12.48
N GLU A 250 -26.54 22.97 11.84
CA GLU A 250 -25.27 22.35 11.45
C GLU A 250 -24.60 23.06 10.26
N LEU A 251 -25.39 23.58 9.31
CA LEU A 251 -24.86 24.42 8.24
C LEU A 251 -24.46 25.80 8.76
N ALA A 252 -25.12 26.29 9.81
CA ALA A 252 -24.76 27.56 10.45
C ALA A 252 -23.39 27.48 11.12
N SER A 253 -23.13 26.42 11.88
CA SER A 253 -21.84 26.21 12.55
C SER A 253 -20.69 26.06 11.56
N LYS A 254 -20.89 25.35 10.43
CA LYS A 254 -19.92 25.31 9.34
C LYS A 254 -19.64 26.69 8.74
N MET A 255 -20.67 27.51 8.54
CA MET A 255 -20.46 28.88 8.07
C MET A 255 -19.73 29.75 9.08
N HIS A 256 -19.94 29.54 10.38
CA HIS A 256 -19.18 30.22 11.44
C HIS A 256 -17.70 29.85 11.38
N GLU A 257 -17.39 28.58 11.21
CA GLU A 257 -16.03 28.09 10.97
C GLU A 257 -15.42 28.74 9.71
N ASP A 258 -16.14 28.77 8.59
CA ASP A 258 -15.67 29.38 7.35
C ASP A 258 -15.37 30.88 7.50
N ILE A 259 -16.24 31.62 8.21
CA ILE A 259 -16.05 33.05 8.49
C ILE A 259 -14.78 33.23 9.35
N TYR A 260 -14.60 32.40 10.36
CA TYR A 260 -13.40 32.42 11.20
C TYR A 260 -12.14 32.11 10.40
N ARG A 261 -12.15 31.06 9.57
CA ARG A 261 -11.04 30.69 8.68
C ARG A 261 -10.68 31.81 7.71
N GLN A 262 -11.67 32.46 7.09
CA GLN A 262 -11.44 33.60 6.20
C GLN A 262 -10.81 34.79 6.94
N LYS A 263 -11.24 35.06 8.18
CA LYS A 263 -10.67 36.13 8.99
C LYS A 263 -9.24 35.82 9.44
N LEU A 264 -8.98 34.58 9.83
CA LEU A 264 -7.64 34.11 10.15
C LEU A 264 -6.71 34.24 8.92
N GLN A 265 -7.15 33.82 7.74
CA GLN A 265 -6.37 34.01 6.50
C GLN A 265 -6.09 35.48 6.19
N GLN A 266 -7.00 36.39 6.50
CA GLN A 266 -6.79 37.83 6.32
C GLN A 266 -5.73 38.39 7.27
N PHE A 267 -5.77 38.01 8.56
CA PHE A 267 -4.79 38.50 9.53
C PHE A 267 -3.40 37.89 9.34
N VAL A 268 -3.32 36.62 8.95
CA VAL A 268 -2.03 35.94 8.74
C VAL A 268 -1.43 36.23 7.35
N ALA A 269 -2.05 37.11 6.53
CA ALA A 269 -1.54 37.46 5.20
C ALA A 269 -0.13 38.09 5.26
N ASP A 270 0.14 38.85 6.33
CA ASP A 270 1.44 39.50 6.56
C ASP A 270 2.46 38.59 7.27
N GLY A 271 2.04 37.36 7.63
CA GLY A 271 2.88 36.35 8.27
C GLY A 271 3.00 36.47 9.79
N GLU A 272 2.29 37.41 10.41
CA GLU A 272 2.24 37.63 11.86
C GLU A 272 0.81 37.82 12.34
N LEU A 273 0.57 37.46 13.60
CA LEU A 273 -0.64 37.80 14.34
C LEU A 273 -0.25 38.78 15.45
N SER A 274 -0.67 40.03 15.29
CA SER A 274 -0.56 41.03 16.35
C SER A 274 -1.47 40.70 17.53
N LYS A 275 -1.17 41.29 18.70
CA LYS A 275 -2.01 41.12 19.89
C LYS A 275 -3.46 41.55 19.62
N ASP A 276 -3.65 42.68 18.95
CA ASP A 276 -4.97 43.21 18.61
C ASP A 276 -5.75 42.26 17.67
N GLU A 277 -5.07 41.60 16.72
CA GLU A 277 -5.67 40.60 15.84
C GLU A 277 -6.03 39.31 16.58
N THR A 278 -5.22 38.87 17.55
CA THR A 278 -5.57 37.74 18.40
C THR A 278 -6.79 38.03 19.27
N GLU A 279 -6.90 39.25 19.83
CA GLU A 279 -8.07 39.68 20.59
C GLU A 279 -9.31 39.77 19.69
N ALA A 280 -9.16 40.24 18.45
CA ALA A 280 -10.23 40.24 17.46
C ALA A 280 -10.69 38.81 17.14
N LEU A 281 -9.77 37.87 16.87
CA LEU A 281 -10.11 36.46 16.60
C LEU A 281 -10.82 35.80 17.79
N MET A 282 -10.39 36.07 19.02
CA MET A 282 -11.09 35.62 20.23
C MET A 282 -12.51 36.21 20.31
N ALA A 283 -12.68 37.49 19.96
CA ALA A 283 -14.01 38.09 19.88
C ALA A 283 -14.88 37.43 18.79
N PHE A 284 -14.31 37.06 17.64
CA PHE A 284 -15.01 36.30 16.59
C PHE A 284 -15.43 34.91 17.09
N GLN A 285 -14.54 34.18 17.76
CA GLN A 285 -14.84 32.88 18.35
C GLN A 285 -16.00 32.96 19.35
N VAL A 286 -15.95 33.91 20.29
CA VAL A 286 -16.99 34.08 21.33
C VAL A 286 -18.32 34.51 20.72
N ARG A 287 -18.31 35.43 19.75
CA ARG A 287 -19.54 35.92 19.11
C ARG A 287 -20.22 34.84 18.26
N LEU A 288 -19.43 34.03 17.56
CA LEU A 288 -19.94 32.96 16.71
C LEU A 288 -20.13 31.63 17.45
N CYS A 289 -19.77 31.54 18.73
CA CYS A 289 -19.89 30.33 19.56
C CYS A 289 -19.15 29.12 18.97
N ILE A 290 -17.93 29.32 18.45
CA ILE A 290 -17.13 28.26 17.82
C ILE A 290 -16.38 27.47 18.91
N PRO A 291 -16.42 26.11 18.89
CA PRO A 291 -15.64 25.29 19.82
C PRO A 291 -14.13 25.55 19.72
N GLN A 292 -13.43 25.47 20.87
CA GLN A 292 -11.97 25.66 20.90
C GLN A 292 -11.22 24.65 20.02
N GLU A 293 -11.70 23.40 19.96
CA GLU A 293 -11.10 22.36 19.12
C GLU A 293 -11.10 22.73 17.63
N THR A 294 -12.20 23.29 17.13
CA THR A 294 -12.33 23.76 15.74
C THR A 294 -11.42 24.94 15.45
N VAL A 295 -11.28 25.86 16.41
CA VAL A 295 -10.36 27.00 16.32
C VAL A 295 -8.91 26.53 16.28
N ASP A 296 -8.52 25.65 17.19
CA ASP A 296 -7.17 25.09 17.25
C ASP A 296 -6.81 24.32 15.97
N ALA A 297 -7.77 23.58 15.40
CA ALA A 297 -7.60 22.87 14.13
C ALA A 297 -7.43 23.86 12.96
N ALA A 298 -8.25 24.91 12.88
CA ALA A 298 -8.13 25.95 11.86
C ALA A 298 -6.80 26.73 11.96
N HIS A 299 -6.38 27.06 13.18
CA HIS A 299 -5.07 27.68 13.44
C HIS A 299 -3.92 26.76 13.03
N THR A 300 -3.95 25.49 13.43
CA THR A 300 -2.90 24.52 13.07
C THR A 300 -2.82 24.31 11.56
N ASP A 301 -3.96 24.31 10.86
CA ASP A 301 -4.02 24.17 9.41
C ASP A 301 -3.49 25.42 8.68
N ILE A 302 -4.08 26.59 8.92
CA ILE A 302 -3.73 27.82 8.18
C ILE A 302 -2.35 28.36 8.57
N CYS A 303 -2.11 28.58 9.87
CA CYS A 303 -0.82 29.07 10.36
C CYS A 303 0.27 28.00 10.14
N GLY A 304 -0.07 26.71 10.28
CA GLY A 304 0.89 25.63 10.05
C GLY A 304 1.33 25.52 8.59
N GLN A 305 0.43 25.71 7.62
CA GLN A 305 0.79 25.75 6.19
C GLN A 305 1.74 26.92 5.87
N LEU A 306 1.50 28.10 6.45
CA LEU A 306 2.37 29.27 6.28
C LEU A 306 3.74 29.03 6.93
N PHE A 307 3.77 28.48 8.14
CA PHE A 307 5.01 28.09 8.80
C PHE A 307 5.78 27.03 7.99
N GLU A 308 5.09 26.01 7.46
CA GLU A 308 5.70 24.98 6.61
C GLU A 308 6.35 25.58 5.36
N LYS A 309 5.72 26.60 4.76
CA LYS A 309 6.28 27.32 3.60
C LYS A 309 7.58 28.04 3.97
N VAL A 310 7.58 28.80 5.07
CA VAL A 310 8.78 29.50 5.58
C VAL A 310 9.90 28.51 5.89
N VAL A 311 9.57 27.39 6.55
CA VAL A 311 10.54 26.32 6.86
C VAL A 311 11.11 25.70 5.59
N LYS A 312 10.29 25.40 4.57
CA LYS A 312 10.77 24.86 3.29
C LYS A 312 11.68 25.84 2.55
N GLU A 313 11.33 27.12 2.52
CA GLU A 313 12.17 28.16 1.90
C GLU A 313 13.50 28.33 2.64
N ALA A 314 13.49 28.24 3.98
CA ALA A 314 14.71 28.25 4.79
C ALA A 314 15.61 27.05 4.52
N ILE A 315 15.02 25.86 4.33
CA ILE A 315 15.72 24.60 4.12
C ILE A 315 16.26 24.43 2.69
N LEU A 316 15.54 24.90 1.66
CA LEU A 316 15.88 24.65 0.25
C LEU A 316 16.93 25.60 -0.34
N SER A 317 17.36 26.61 0.42
CA SER A 317 18.24 27.62 -0.16
C SER A 317 19.66 27.13 -0.41
N VAL A 318 20.15 27.53 -1.58
CA VAL A 318 21.52 27.33 -2.06
C VAL A 318 22.57 28.04 -1.19
N ASP A 319 22.21 29.16 -0.55
CA ASP A 319 23.15 30.02 0.20
C ASP A 319 23.23 29.70 1.71
N GLY A 320 22.55 28.65 2.17
CA GLY A 320 22.51 28.25 3.59
C GLY A 320 21.49 29.01 4.45
N TYR A 321 21.53 28.74 5.75
CA TYR A 321 20.60 29.29 6.76
C TYR A 321 21.12 30.62 7.32
N ASN A 322 20.91 31.69 6.54
CA ASN A 322 21.44 33.04 6.80
C ASN A 322 20.60 33.85 7.80
N ALA A 323 21.17 34.94 8.32
CA ALA A 323 20.56 35.78 9.36
C ALA A 323 19.11 36.22 9.05
N ASP A 324 18.85 36.69 7.82
CA ASP A 324 17.52 37.10 7.37
C ASP A 324 16.49 35.97 7.45
N ARG A 325 16.92 34.72 7.22
CA ARG A 325 16.05 33.54 7.32
C ARG A 325 15.85 33.09 8.75
N ARG A 326 16.89 33.20 9.58
CA ARG A 326 16.75 32.98 11.03
C ARG A 326 15.71 33.90 11.61
N GLU A 327 15.76 35.17 11.22
CA GLU A 327 14.77 36.15 11.60
C GLU A 327 13.39 35.80 11.04
N ALA A 328 13.26 35.45 9.76
CA ALA A 328 11.98 35.03 9.19
C ALA A 328 11.36 33.79 9.87
N VAL A 329 12.16 32.78 10.21
CA VAL A 329 11.69 31.60 10.94
C VAL A 329 11.32 31.95 12.38
N ARG A 330 12.14 32.70 13.11
CA ARG A 330 11.80 33.13 14.49
C ARG A 330 10.51 33.96 14.49
N LYS A 331 10.41 34.88 13.53
CA LYS A 331 9.24 35.71 13.29
C LYS A 331 8.00 34.87 13.01
N ALA A 332 8.09 33.86 12.15
CA ALA A 332 6.98 32.95 11.90
C ALA A 332 6.66 32.05 13.11
N ALA A 333 7.67 31.53 13.82
CA ALA A 333 7.47 30.65 14.98
C ALA A 333 6.81 31.38 16.16
N GLN A 334 7.18 32.64 16.39
CA GLN A 334 6.66 33.46 17.50
C GLN A 334 5.40 34.23 17.10
N GLY A 335 5.36 34.75 15.87
CA GLY A 335 4.29 35.61 15.36
C GLY A 335 3.02 34.87 14.94
N LEU A 336 3.11 33.58 14.58
CA LEU A 336 1.93 32.81 14.14
C LEU A 336 1.12 32.19 15.30
N ASN A 337 1.56 32.38 16.55
CA ASN A 337 0.93 31.85 17.77
C ASN A 337 0.59 30.35 17.69
N LEU A 338 1.43 29.58 17.01
CA LEU A 338 1.32 28.12 16.94
C LEU A 338 1.74 27.51 18.29
N LYS A 339 1.02 26.46 18.74
CA LYS A 339 1.50 25.64 19.86
C LYS A 339 2.89 25.09 19.51
N LYS A 340 3.83 25.17 20.45
CA LYS A 340 5.23 24.71 20.24
C LYS A 340 5.30 23.28 19.69
N GLU A 341 4.44 22.39 20.18
CA GLU A 341 4.33 21.00 19.70
C GLU A 341 3.92 20.89 18.23
N ALA A 342 2.96 21.72 17.79
CA ALA A 342 2.49 21.74 16.40
C ALA A 342 3.58 22.28 15.46
N ALA A 343 4.27 23.36 15.86
CA ALA A 343 5.41 23.89 15.11
C ALA A 343 6.55 22.87 14.98
N MET A 344 6.89 22.18 16.08
CA MET A 344 7.90 21.11 16.07
C MET A 344 7.50 19.92 15.19
N THR A 345 6.21 19.55 15.18
CA THR A 345 5.70 18.47 14.33
C THR A 345 5.81 18.82 12.85
N ILE A 346 5.42 20.03 12.46
CA ILE A 346 5.51 20.53 11.08
C ILE A 346 6.97 20.62 10.65
N PHE A 347 7.82 21.20 11.49
CA PHE A 347 9.25 21.30 11.25
C PHE A 347 9.90 19.92 11.08
N SER A 348 9.66 19.00 12.02
CA SER A 348 10.21 17.64 11.98
C SER A 348 9.76 16.90 10.71
N LYS A 349 8.49 17.02 10.32
CA LYS A 349 7.99 16.42 9.07
C LYS A 349 8.68 16.96 7.83
N ALA A 350 8.91 18.28 7.76
CA ALA A 350 9.60 18.91 6.64
C ALA A 350 11.07 18.45 6.54
N VAL A 351 11.78 18.39 7.66
CA VAL A 351 13.17 17.94 7.72
C VAL A 351 13.30 16.45 7.37
N ARG A 352 12.44 15.57 7.93
CA ARG A 352 12.47 14.13 7.62
C ARG A 352 12.23 13.86 6.14
N LYS A 353 11.33 14.61 5.49
CA LYS A 353 11.14 14.53 4.03
C LYS A 353 12.41 14.88 3.26
N LEU A 354 13.17 15.88 3.70
CA LEU A 354 14.44 16.22 3.05
C LEU A 354 15.53 15.17 3.31
N PHE A 355 15.62 14.65 4.53
CA PHE A 355 16.52 13.54 4.85
C PHE A 355 16.26 12.32 3.95
N LEU A 356 14.98 11.98 3.74
CA LEU A 356 14.59 10.93 2.80
C LEU A 356 15.05 11.21 1.37
N ASN A 357 14.98 12.46 0.89
CA ASN A 357 15.50 12.82 -0.43
C ASN A 357 17.02 12.60 -0.54
N TYR A 358 17.80 12.93 0.49
CA TYR A 358 19.24 12.63 0.51
C TYR A 358 19.51 11.13 0.51
N ILE A 359 18.74 10.35 1.28
CA ILE A 359 18.86 8.89 1.28
C ILE A 359 18.49 8.29 -0.08
N GLN A 360 17.44 8.79 -0.74
CA GLN A 360 17.07 8.35 -2.08
C GLN A 360 18.18 8.66 -3.09
N LYS A 361 18.79 9.85 -3.02
CA LYS A 361 19.97 10.20 -3.82
C LYS A 361 21.17 9.29 -3.53
N ALA A 362 21.42 8.99 -2.25
CA ALA A 362 22.47 8.07 -1.85
C ALA A 362 22.23 6.64 -2.38
N LYS A 363 20.99 6.13 -2.31
CA LYS A 363 20.62 4.81 -2.85
C LYS A 363 20.67 4.76 -4.38
N ALA A 364 20.32 5.86 -5.05
CA ALA A 364 20.38 5.98 -6.51
C ALA A 364 21.81 6.11 -7.05
N ALA A 365 22.78 6.45 -6.19
CA ALA A 365 24.17 6.57 -6.60
C ALA A 365 24.79 5.19 -6.84
N GLY A 366 25.45 5.03 -7.99
CA GLY A 366 25.94 3.74 -8.47
C GLY A 366 27.19 3.23 -7.77
N ASN A 367 27.92 4.09 -7.04
CA ASN A 367 29.16 3.73 -6.37
C ASN A 367 29.15 4.14 -4.88
N ARG A 368 29.73 3.30 -4.02
CA ARG A 368 29.80 3.47 -2.55
C ARG A 368 30.38 4.83 -2.13
N ILE A 369 31.36 5.34 -2.88
CA ILE A 369 31.96 6.66 -2.62
C ILE A 369 30.94 7.79 -2.82
N GLU A 370 30.12 7.72 -3.86
CA GLU A 370 29.08 8.71 -4.12
C GLU A 370 27.94 8.62 -3.10
N GLN A 371 27.58 7.39 -2.70
CA GLN A 371 26.62 7.18 -1.61
C GLN A 371 27.13 7.84 -0.32
N ALA A 372 28.40 7.63 0.03
CA ALA A 372 29.01 8.25 1.20
C ALA A 372 29.08 9.79 1.10
N LYS A 373 29.32 10.36 -0.09
CA LYS A 373 29.29 11.82 -0.32
C LYS A 373 27.90 12.40 -0.09
N GLU A 374 26.83 11.75 -0.56
CA GLU A 374 25.46 12.19 -0.29
C GLU A 374 25.10 12.05 1.20
N LEU A 375 25.56 10.99 1.87
CA LEU A 375 25.40 10.84 3.33
C LEU A 375 26.19 11.91 4.12
N LYS A 376 27.39 12.31 3.66
CA LYS A 376 28.12 13.44 4.24
C LYS A 376 27.34 14.75 4.12
N LYS A 377 26.70 15.00 2.97
CA LYS A 377 25.83 16.18 2.77
C LYS A 377 24.62 16.17 3.71
N LEU A 378 24.04 15.00 3.96
CA LEU A 378 22.97 14.84 4.94
C LEU A 378 23.44 15.22 6.36
N ILE A 379 24.61 14.71 6.77
CA ILE A 379 25.18 14.96 8.11
C ILE A 379 25.54 16.43 8.29
N SER A 380 26.14 17.06 7.27
CA SER A 380 26.46 18.49 7.31
C SER A 380 25.19 19.36 7.36
N PHE A 381 24.16 19.02 6.59
CA PHE A 381 22.86 19.69 6.64
C PHE A 381 22.22 19.58 8.04
N ASN A 382 22.24 18.39 8.65
CA ASN A 382 21.72 18.16 10.01
C ASN A 382 22.45 19.00 11.07
N THR A 383 23.77 19.11 10.94
CA THR A 383 24.64 19.79 11.92
C THR A 383 24.58 21.32 11.77
N VAL A 384 24.60 21.83 10.54
CA VAL A 384 24.66 23.28 10.28
C VAL A 384 23.28 23.91 10.22
N VAL A 385 22.33 23.32 9.48
CA VAL A 385 21.05 23.98 9.21
C VAL A 385 20.00 23.58 10.23
N VAL A 386 19.80 22.27 10.43
CA VAL A 386 18.69 21.79 11.25
C VAL A 386 18.91 22.11 12.73
N SER A 387 20.16 22.04 13.23
CA SER A 387 20.45 22.26 14.65
C SER A 387 20.25 23.73 15.04
N GLU A 388 20.62 24.65 14.16
CA GLU A 388 20.36 26.08 14.34
C GLU A 388 18.87 26.43 14.19
N LEU A 389 18.20 25.82 13.22
CA LEU A 389 16.77 26.02 12.99
C LEU A 389 15.93 25.49 14.16
N LEU A 390 16.32 24.36 14.75
CA LEU A 390 15.69 23.80 15.94
C LEU A 390 15.88 24.70 17.17
N ALA A 391 17.07 25.26 17.36
CA ALA A 391 17.33 26.23 18.44
C ALA A 391 16.47 27.50 18.27
N ASP A 392 16.35 28.01 17.04
CA ASP A 392 15.54 29.19 16.72
C ASP A 392 14.04 28.96 16.94
N ILE A 393 13.52 27.77 16.65
CA ILE A 393 12.11 27.40 16.90
C ILE A 393 11.85 27.21 18.39
N LYS A 394 12.81 26.65 19.15
CA LYS A 394 12.70 26.49 20.61
C LYS A 394 12.88 27.81 21.38
N GLY A 395 13.55 28.80 20.79
CA GLY A 395 13.82 30.10 21.40
C GLY A 395 15.08 30.12 22.28
N GLU A 396 16.00 29.17 22.10
CA GLU A 396 17.30 29.18 22.79
C GLU A 396 18.21 30.23 22.14
N VAL A 397 18.38 31.36 22.80
CA VAL A 397 19.24 32.44 22.29
C VAL A 397 20.71 32.00 22.37
N THR A 398 21.30 31.63 21.22
CA THR A 398 22.75 31.58 21.08
C THR A 398 23.29 32.99 20.85
N THR A 399 23.40 33.79 21.92
CA THR A 399 24.29 34.95 21.91
C THR A 399 25.66 34.51 22.40
N ALA A 400 26.64 34.53 21.50
CA ALA A 400 28.03 34.58 21.89
C ALA A 400 28.30 35.94 22.56
N GLU A 401 28.60 35.94 23.85
CA GLU A 401 29.60 36.79 24.54
C GLU A 401 29.79 36.32 26.01
N PRO A 402 30.93 36.62 26.65
CA PRO A 402 31.67 35.68 27.51
C PRO A 402 31.22 35.65 28.98
N ALA A 403 31.46 34.48 29.59
CA ALA A 403 31.56 34.15 31.01
C ALA A 403 31.05 35.19 32.04
N THR A 404 30.00 34.83 32.76
CA THR A 404 29.98 34.95 34.23
C THR A 404 29.07 33.88 34.81
N SER A 405 29.65 33.12 35.73
CA SER A 405 29.02 32.10 36.54
C SER A 405 27.82 32.64 37.33
N SER A 406 26.69 31.94 37.30
CA SER A 406 25.95 31.64 38.53
C SER A 406 25.11 30.38 38.31
N ALA A 407 25.34 29.41 39.18
CA ALA A 407 24.61 28.17 39.24
C ALA A 407 23.19 28.40 39.77
N THR A 408 22.22 27.68 39.23
CA THR A 408 21.08 27.19 40.02
C THR A 408 20.63 25.85 39.43
N THR A 409 21.22 24.79 39.98
CA THR A 409 20.66 23.43 40.18
C THR A 409 19.20 23.55 40.67
N GLU A 410 18.20 22.81 40.21
CA GLU A 410 17.97 21.35 40.08
C GLU A 410 16.55 21.14 39.49
N PRO A 411 16.07 19.92 39.14
CA PRO A 411 16.79 18.67 38.90
C PRO A 411 16.45 18.05 37.53
N GLU A 412 17.46 17.46 36.90
CA GLU A 412 17.27 16.43 35.87
C GLU A 412 16.67 15.18 36.54
N THR A 413 15.56 14.70 36.02
CA THR A 413 15.09 13.34 36.28
C THR A 413 16.11 12.36 35.71
N THR A 414 16.92 11.84 36.61
CA THR A 414 17.80 10.70 36.47
C THR A 414 16.98 9.44 36.16
N GLU A 415 16.93 9.04 34.89
CA GLU A 415 16.82 7.62 34.56
C GLU A 415 18.23 7.08 34.34
N SER A 416 18.78 6.58 35.44
CA SER A 416 19.87 5.60 35.56
C SER A 416 20.62 5.25 34.27
N GLU A 417 21.73 5.94 34.04
CA GLU A 417 22.93 5.28 33.52
C GLU A 417 23.38 4.30 34.61
N GLY A 418 22.77 3.11 34.62
CA GLY A 418 23.29 1.97 35.34
C GLY A 418 24.54 1.47 34.62
N GLU A 419 25.67 1.65 35.30
CA GLU A 419 26.93 0.92 35.17
C GLU A 419 26.86 -0.31 34.22
N ASP A 420 27.30 -0.10 32.98
CA ASP A 420 27.98 -1.12 32.19
C ASP A 420 29.34 -0.49 31.80
N GLU A 421 30.16 -0.24 32.82
CA GLU A 421 31.61 -0.12 32.67
C GLU A 421 32.12 -1.50 32.26
N ASP A 422 32.15 -1.76 30.96
CA ASP A 422 33.06 -2.64 30.24
C ASP A 422 32.53 -2.75 28.80
N TYR A 423 33.40 -2.77 27.79
CA TYR A 423 33.09 -2.75 26.35
C TYR A 423 32.89 -1.36 25.71
N GLU A 424 33.81 -0.44 26.04
CA GLU A 424 34.31 0.49 25.03
C GLU A 424 34.92 -0.34 23.87
N TRP A 425 34.47 -0.14 22.63
CA TRP A 425 35.04 -0.82 21.47
C TRP A 425 36.51 -0.37 21.29
N GLU A 426 37.45 -1.02 21.97
CA GLU A 426 38.89 -0.75 21.95
C GLU A 426 39.48 -0.75 20.52
N SER A 427 38.78 -1.37 19.55
CA SER A 427 39.23 -1.44 18.16
C SER A 427 38.98 -0.17 17.33
N LEU A 428 38.20 0.81 17.81
CA LEU A 428 38.24 2.15 17.22
C LEU A 428 39.54 2.87 17.61
N GLU A 429 40.12 2.58 18.77
CA GLU A 429 41.35 3.21 19.24
C GLU A 429 42.59 2.71 18.50
N THR A 430 42.62 1.42 18.15
CA THR A 430 43.72 0.83 17.36
C THR A 430 43.78 1.35 15.92
N LEU A 431 42.68 1.97 15.45
CA LEU A 431 42.56 2.62 14.14
C LEU A 431 42.79 4.15 14.18
N LYS A 432 42.79 4.79 15.36
CA LYS A 432 43.14 6.22 15.58
C LYS A 432 44.67 6.39 15.54
N LYS A 433 45.28 6.36 14.35
CA LYS A 433 46.75 6.52 14.20
C LYS A 433 47.22 7.88 13.69
N THR A 434 46.36 8.91 13.69
CA THR A 434 46.73 10.27 13.30
C THR A 434 46.06 11.31 14.19
N ARG A 435 46.81 12.34 14.60
CA ARG A 435 46.27 13.53 15.29
C ARG A 435 45.37 14.32 14.33
N PRO A 436 44.09 14.58 14.65
CA PRO A 436 43.19 15.35 13.80
C PRO A 436 43.32 16.88 14.00
N ASP A 437 42.97 17.65 12.98
CA ASP A 437 42.95 19.12 13.00
C ASP A 437 41.94 19.69 14.02
N LYS A 438 42.41 20.67 14.80
CA LYS A 438 41.76 21.22 16.00
C LYS A 438 40.46 21.99 15.70
N GLU A 439 40.36 22.59 14.52
CA GLU A 439 39.24 23.47 14.11
C GLU A 439 37.97 22.72 13.69
N LEU A 440 38.09 21.53 13.08
CA LEU A 440 36.96 20.71 12.65
C LEU A 440 36.29 20.00 13.84
N LYS A 441 37.07 19.57 14.84
CA LYS A 441 36.53 19.02 16.11
C LYS A 441 35.69 20.04 16.88
N GLU A 442 36.04 21.33 16.82
CA GLU A 442 35.33 22.38 17.55
C GLU A 442 33.96 22.72 16.94
N LYS A 443 33.80 22.53 15.62
CA LYS A 443 32.50 22.69 14.92
C LYS A 443 31.65 21.42 14.90
N LEU A 444 32.28 20.24 14.77
CA LEU A 444 31.58 18.95 14.80
C LEU A 444 31.30 18.43 16.23
N GLY A 445 31.99 18.97 17.23
CA GLY A 445 31.77 18.71 18.66
C GLY A 445 30.63 19.53 19.26
N LYS A 446 30.09 20.53 18.54
CA LYS A 446 28.83 21.17 18.90
C LYS A 446 27.70 20.17 18.66
N SER A 447 26.85 20.00 19.66
CA SER A 447 25.81 18.97 19.72
C SER A 447 24.89 19.03 18.50
N SER A 448 25.04 18.09 17.57
CA SER A 448 24.02 17.85 16.54
C SER A 448 22.72 17.42 17.20
N GLN A 449 21.56 17.90 16.71
CA GLN A 449 20.30 17.49 17.32
C GLN A 449 20.12 15.98 17.24
N LYS A 450 19.54 15.42 18.31
CA LYS A 450 19.15 14.00 18.39
C LYS A 450 17.63 13.80 18.31
N GLU A 451 16.87 14.89 18.25
CA GLU A 451 15.41 14.89 18.41
C GLU A 451 14.68 14.50 17.11
N ILE A 452 15.21 14.90 15.95
CA ILE A 452 14.67 14.53 14.64
C ILE A 452 15.45 13.33 14.11
N THR A 453 14.79 12.16 14.11
CA THR A 453 15.37 10.90 13.62
C THR A 453 14.49 10.28 12.54
N LEU A 454 15.06 9.34 11.79
CA LEU A 454 14.38 8.56 10.74
C LEU A 454 13.94 7.18 11.21
N LYS A 455 13.86 6.97 12.54
CA LYS A 455 13.51 5.66 13.12
C LYS A 455 12.15 5.15 12.63
N ASP A 456 11.18 6.05 12.53
CA ASP A 456 9.80 5.74 12.13
C ASP A 456 9.59 5.79 10.61
N ASP A 457 10.51 6.41 9.86
CA ASP A 457 10.41 6.58 8.41
C ASP A 457 11.14 5.48 7.61
N LEU A 458 12.11 4.75 8.22
CA LEU A 458 12.85 3.66 7.57
C LEU A 458 12.85 2.35 8.37
N PRO A 459 12.73 1.19 7.70
CA PRO A 459 12.89 -0.10 8.35
C PRO A 459 14.33 -0.30 8.85
N LEU A 460 14.50 -1.07 9.93
CA LEU A 460 15.81 -1.33 10.55
C LEU A 460 16.86 -1.84 9.57
N ARG A 461 16.44 -2.69 8.61
CA ARG A 461 17.32 -3.24 7.58
C ARG A 461 18.00 -2.15 6.75
N ASP A 462 17.21 -1.22 6.21
CA ASP A 462 17.71 -0.14 5.37
C ASP A 462 18.60 0.83 6.17
N ARG A 463 18.24 1.10 7.43
CA ARG A 463 19.05 1.93 8.33
C ARG A 463 20.41 1.30 8.61
N ALA A 464 20.42 0.01 8.93
CA ALA A 464 21.64 -0.76 9.14
C ALA A 464 22.50 -0.82 7.87
N GLU A 465 21.90 -0.98 6.69
CA GLU A 465 22.62 -1.01 5.41
C GLU A 465 23.26 0.34 5.05
N LEU A 466 22.55 1.46 5.27
CA LEU A 466 23.11 2.80 5.06
C LEU A 466 24.27 3.07 6.02
N TYR A 467 24.12 2.69 7.29
CA TYR A 467 25.19 2.80 8.29
C TYR A 467 26.38 1.91 7.93
N GLN A 468 26.14 0.66 7.51
CA GLN A 468 27.16 -0.29 7.07
C GLN A 468 27.94 0.22 5.86
N THR A 469 27.24 0.81 4.88
CA THR A 469 27.85 1.36 3.66
C THR A 469 28.77 2.52 4.00
N TYR A 470 28.34 3.42 4.89
CA TYR A 470 29.17 4.52 5.35
C TYR A 470 30.34 4.06 6.22
N LEU A 471 30.12 3.07 7.10
CA LEU A 471 31.19 2.44 7.89
C LEU A 471 32.25 1.79 6.99
N MET A 472 31.83 1.08 5.94
CA MET A 472 32.75 0.50 4.97
C MET A 472 33.58 1.60 4.30
N PHE A 473 32.96 2.71 3.94
CA PHE A 473 33.67 3.87 3.41
C PHE A 473 34.70 4.44 4.40
N CYS A 474 34.37 4.56 5.69
CA CYS A 474 35.31 4.97 6.75
C CYS A 474 36.49 3.99 6.97
N ILE A 475 36.35 2.73 6.54
CA ILE A 475 37.41 1.71 6.63
C ILE A 475 38.27 1.74 5.36
N THR A 476 37.66 1.84 4.18
CA THR A 476 38.36 1.78 2.89
C THR A 476 39.01 3.10 2.45
N GLY A 477 38.51 4.24 2.94
CA GLY A 477 38.94 5.57 2.52
C GLY A 477 38.45 5.95 1.12
N GLU A 478 38.76 7.18 0.68
CA GLU A 478 38.49 7.63 -0.68
C GLU A 478 39.63 7.15 -1.59
N THR A 479 39.37 6.17 -2.44
CA THR A 479 40.30 5.75 -3.50
C THR A 479 40.15 6.67 -4.69
N THR A 480 41.12 7.55 -4.90
CA THR A 480 41.23 8.30 -6.14
C THR A 480 42.12 7.53 -7.11
N ASN A 481 41.59 7.25 -8.30
CA ASN A 481 42.40 6.69 -9.39
C ASN A 481 43.23 7.83 -9.97
N VAL A 482 44.53 7.81 -9.71
CA VAL A 482 45.46 8.65 -10.48
C VAL A 482 45.62 8.03 -11.87
N SER A 483 45.80 8.86 -12.89
CA SER A 483 46.17 8.38 -14.23
C SER A 483 47.37 7.43 -14.12
N PHE A 484 47.33 6.32 -14.87
CA PHE A 484 48.19 5.13 -14.72
C PHE A 484 47.75 4.07 -13.69
N GLY A 485 46.43 3.86 -13.51
CA GLY A 485 45.89 2.62 -12.93
C GLY A 485 46.23 2.33 -11.47
N THR A 486 46.82 3.30 -10.76
CA THR A 486 47.23 3.15 -9.36
C THR A 486 46.24 3.91 -8.49
N ALA A 487 45.46 3.17 -7.69
CA ALA A 487 44.53 3.75 -6.73
C ALA A 487 45.29 4.15 -5.46
N ILE A 488 45.24 5.44 -5.09
CA ILE A 488 45.77 5.93 -3.82
C ILE A 488 44.58 6.15 -2.88
N SER A 489 44.55 5.41 -1.77
CA SER A 489 43.62 5.67 -0.67
C SER A 489 44.12 6.88 0.13
N SER A 490 43.27 7.88 0.34
CA SER A 490 43.57 8.92 1.34
C SER A 490 43.67 8.31 2.75
N LYS A 491 44.44 8.95 3.63
CA LYS A 491 44.65 8.48 5.01
C LYS A 491 43.33 8.52 5.80
N LYS A 492 43.24 7.59 6.75
CA LYS A 492 42.13 7.39 7.67
C LYS A 492 41.97 8.62 8.58
N ASP A 493 40.90 9.39 8.39
CA ASP A 493 40.63 10.59 9.19
C ASP A 493 39.63 10.29 10.32
N ASP A 494 40.01 10.61 11.56
CA ASP A 494 39.16 10.46 12.76
C ASP A 494 37.82 11.22 12.66
N SER A 495 37.75 12.25 11.81
CA SER A 495 36.54 13.03 11.55
C SER A 495 35.43 12.20 10.90
N GLU A 496 35.78 11.15 10.15
CA GLU A 496 34.79 10.29 9.46
C GLU A 496 34.02 9.40 10.43
N TYR A 497 34.69 8.91 11.48
CA TYR A 497 34.05 8.13 12.55
C TYR A 497 33.11 8.99 13.41
N LEU A 498 33.43 10.28 13.57
CA LEU A 498 32.54 11.21 14.25
C LEU A 498 31.28 11.49 13.42
N MET A 499 31.43 11.65 12.09
CA MET A 499 30.30 11.72 11.16
C MET A 499 29.47 10.42 11.15
N LEU A 500 30.11 9.25 11.25
CA LEU A 500 29.42 7.96 11.36
C LEU A 500 28.55 7.91 12.63
N LYS A 501 29.05 8.41 13.77
CA LYS A 501 28.25 8.51 15.00
C LYS A 501 27.03 9.43 14.82
N GLN A 502 27.21 10.58 14.17
CA GLN A 502 26.11 11.49 13.84
C GLN A 502 25.09 10.86 12.89
N LEU A 503 25.55 10.11 11.89
CA LEU A 503 24.69 9.35 10.99
C LEU A 503 23.86 8.31 11.74
N GLY A 504 24.46 7.60 12.70
CA GLY A 504 23.76 6.67 13.58
C GLY A 504 22.62 7.34 14.35
N HIS A 505 22.83 8.56 14.87
CA HIS A 505 21.78 9.34 15.52
C HIS A 505 20.67 9.77 14.55
N ILE A 506 21.01 10.27 13.35
CA ILE A 506 20.02 10.69 12.33
C ILE A 506 19.15 9.50 11.90
N LEU A 507 19.77 8.34 11.69
CA LEU A 507 19.06 7.10 11.37
C LEU A 507 18.25 6.56 12.56
N GLY A 508 18.48 7.06 13.77
CA GLY A 508 17.82 6.55 14.99
C GLY A 508 18.23 5.11 15.32
N LEU A 509 19.48 4.73 15.02
CA LEU A 509 20.05 3.45 15.44
C LEU A 509 20.43 3.51 16.91
N THR A 510 20.06 2.49 17.67
CA THR A 510 20.52 2.31 19.05
C THR A 510 22.00 1.93 19.08
N ARG A 511 22.65 2.08 20.24
CA ARG A 511 24.05 1.66 20.41
C ARG A 511 24.25 0.17 20.11
N LYS A 512 23.30 -0.67 20.53
CA LYS A 512 23.30 -2.12 20.26
C LYS A 512 23.15 -2.44 18.78
N GLU A 513 22.21 -1.80 18.08
CA GLU A 513 22.02 -2.01 16.64
C GLU A 513 23.23 -1.56 15.82
N ALA A 514 23.84 -0.42 16.17
CA ALA A 514 25.07 0.03 15.53
C ALA A 514 26.21 -0.97 15.77
N GLN A 515 26.37 -1.45 17.01
CA GLN A 515 27.35 -2.47 17.37
C GLN A 515 27.15 -3.77 16.60
N ASP A 516 25.92 -4.26 16.45
CA ASP A 516 25.62 -5.45 15.66
C ASP A 516 26.06 -5.31 14.20
N VAL A 517 25.96 -4.11 13.62
CA VAL A 517 26.47 -3.83 12.27
C VAL A 517 28.00 -3.91 12.22
N HIS A 518 28.69 -3.35 13.22
CA HIS A 518 30.16 -3.48 13.34
C HIS A 518 30.57 -4.94 13.48
N ILE A 519 29.91 -5.71 14.34
CA ILE A 519 30.17 -7.14 14.54
C ILE A 519 29.95 -7.91 13.24
N LYS A 520 28.80 -7.76 12.57
CA LYS A 520 28.50 -8.47 11.31
C LYS A 520 29.51 -8.14 10.21
N LEU A 521 29.98 -6.90 10.16
CA LEU A 521 30.99 -6.49 9.19
C LEU A 521 32.35 -7.12 9.51
N ALA A 522 32.75 -7.12 10.79
CA ALA A 522 33.93 -7.78 11.29
C ALA A 522 33.89 -9.30 11.04
N GLU A 523 32.75 -9.96 11.30
CA GLU A 523 32.53 -11.38 11.03
C GLU A 523 32.73 -11.69 9.55
N LYS A 524 32.13 -10.90 8.65
CA LYS A 524 32.27 -11.12 7.20
C LYS A 524 33.72 -10.99 6.73
N ALA A 525 34.44 -9.97 7.20
CA ALA A 525 35.85 -9.79 6.88
C ALA A 525 36.72 -10.93 7.45
N PHE A 526 36.41 -11.37 8.67
CA PHE A 526 37.08 -12.49 9.33
C PHE A 526 36.83 -13.82 8.61
N VAL A 527 35.59 -14.13 8.22
CA VAL A 527 35.24 -15.35 7.45
C VAL A 527 36.04 -15.41 6.15
N GLN A 528 36.06 -14.33 5.37
CA GLN A 528 36.78 -14.29 4.09
C GLN A 528 38.28 -14.56 4.25
N GLN A 529 38.91 -14.02 5.28
CA GLN A 529 40.33 -14.25 5.55
C GLN A 529 40.58 -15.63 6.17
N ALA A 530 39.71 -16.08 7.07
CA ALA A 530 39.80 -17.37 7.73
C ALA A 530 39.61 -18.54 6.75
N GLU A 531 38.73 -18.41 5.76
CA GLU A 531 38.56 -19.41 4.68
C GLU A 531 39.84 -19.59 3.86
N VAL A 532 40.60 -18.51 3.63
CA VAL A 532 41.89 -18.57 2.91
C VAL A 532 42.95 -19.27 3.77
N VAL A 533 43.02 -18.95 5.07
CA VAL A 533 43.99 -19.55 5.99
C VAL A 533 43.68 -21.04 6.24
N LEU A 534 42.40 -21.41 6.32
CA LEU A 534 41.91 -22.77 6.61
C LEU A 534 41.52 -23.55 5.34
N ALA A 535 42.08 -23.22 4.18
CA ALA A 535 41.73 -23.87 2.91
C ALA A 535 41.90 -25.40 2.92
N ASP A 536 42.86 -25.91 3.68
CA ASP A 536 43.15 -27.35 3.86
C ASP A 536 42.40 -28.01 5.03
N GLY A 537 41.56 -27.25 5.75
CA GLY A 537 40.75 -27.73 6.87
C GLY A 537 41.55 -28.09 8.15
N LYS A 538 42.87 -27.87 8.19
CA LYS A 538 43.71 -28.22 9.34
C LYS A 538 44.04 -27.00 10.18
N LEU A 539 43.62 -27.01 11.45
CA LEU A 539 43.99 -26.00 12.44
C LEU A 539 45.35 -26.35 13.06
N THR A 540 46.43 -25.77 12.53
CA THR A 540 47.78 -25.84 13.11
C THR A 540 48.02 -24.65 14.04
N GLU A 541 48.96 -24.78 14.98
CA GLU A 541 49.34 -23.70 15.93
C GLU A 541 49.71 -22.40 15.20
N SER A 542 50.49 -22.49 14.12
CA SER A 542 50.84 -21.33 13.27
C SER A 542 49.63 -20.65 12.61
N LYS A 543 48.59 -21.41 12.22
CA LYS A 543 47.36 -20.83 11.66
C LYS A 543 46.47 -20.24 12.74
N ALA A 544 46.45 -20.83 13.94
CA ALA A 544 45.76 -20.26 15.09
C ALA A 544 46.33 -18.88 15.44
N ASP A 545 47.66 -18.70 15.39
CA ASP A 545 48.32 -17.41 15.60
C ASP A 545 48.00 -16.38 14.48
N GLN A 546 47.96 -16.83 13.22
CA GLN A 546 47.55 -15.97 12.10
C GLN A 546 46.09 -15.53 12.25
N LEU A 547 45.18 -16.44 12.62
CA LEU A 547 43.77 -16.15 12.87
C LEU A 547 43.61 -15.22 14.08
N ALA A 548 44.40 -15.38 15.15
CA ALA A 548 44.40 -14.47 16.30
C ALA A 548 44.89 -13.06 15.93
N THR A 549 45.87 -12.98 15.01
CA THR A 549 46.35 -11.70 14.46
C THR A 549 45.27 -11.02 13.62
N ILE A 550 44.61 -11.77 12.73
CA ILE A 550 43.50 -11.28 11.89
C ILE A 550 42.32 -10.85 12.77
N GLN A 551 41.99 -11.62 13.80
CA GLN A 551 40.94 -11.28 14.77
C GLN A 551 41.20 -9.91 15.40
N LYS A 552 42.43 -9.66 15.87
CA LYS A 552 42.82 -8.36 16.46
C LYS A 552 42.80 -7.22 15.45
N GLN A 553 43.12 -7.47 14.18
CA GLN A 553 43.08 -6.45 13.13
C GLN A 553 41.65 -6.04 12.74
N VAL A 554 40.72 -6.99 12.77
CA VAL A 554 39.31 -6.78 12.39
C VAL A 554 38.45 -6.35 13.59
N GLY A 555 38.93 -6.58 14.82
CA GLY A 555 38.25 -6.17 16.06
C GLY A 555 37.09 -7.09 16.46
N LEU A 556 37.14 -8.36 16.08
CA LEU A 556 36.06 -9.31 16.36
C LEU A 556 36.20 -9.92 17.78
N PRO A 557 35.11 -10.02 18.57
CA PRO A 557 35.13 -10.71 19.86
C PRO A 557 35.58 -12.17 19.73
N SER A 558 36.30 -12.67 20.74
CA SER A 558 36.88 -14.03 20.74
C SER A 558 35.83 -15.13 20.59
N GLU A 559 34.67 -14.97 21.20
CA GLU A 559 33.56 -15.93 21.09
C GLU A 559 33.07 -16.09 19.65
N HIS A 560 32.91 -14.97 18.94
CA HIS A 560 32.45 -14.96 17.55
C HIS A 560 33.52 -15.53 16.61
N ALA A 561 34.78 -15.15 16.81
CA ALA A 561 35.91 -15.69 16.05
C ALA A 561 36.03 -17.21 16.21
N GLN A 562 35.93 -17.72 17.43
CA GLN A 562 36.00 -19.17 17.71
C GLN A 562 34.83 -19.94 17.08
N LYS A 563 33.60 -19.40 17.12
CA LYS A 563 32.45 -20.01 16.44
C LYS A 563 32.67 -20.10 14.93
N ILE A 564 33.20 -19.05 14.31
CA ILE A 564 33.52 -19.03 12.87
C ILE A 564 34.64 -20.01 12.52
N ILE A 565 35.71 -20.05 13.32
CA ILE A 565 36.81 -21.01 13.10
C ILE A 565 36.26 -22.44 13.15
N LYS A 566 35.48 -22.78 14.19
CA LYS A 566 34.85 -24.11 14.33
C LYS A 566 33.94 -24.44 13.16
N SER A 567 33.11 -23.50 12.69
CA SER A 567 32.20 -23.75 11.57
C SER A 567 32.94 -23.95 10.25
N ILE A 568 33.96 -23.13 9.96
CA ILE A 568 34.80 -23.28 8.75
C ILE A 568 35.56 -24.61 8.80
N THR A 569 36.20 -24.92 9.93
CA THR A 569 36.94 -26.19 10.11
C THR A 569 36.01 -27.39 9.94
N THR A 570 34.83 -27.40 10.56
CA THR A 570 33.85 -28.48 10.43
C THR A 570 33.40 -28.63 8.98
N THR A 571 33.04 -27.52 8.31
CA THR A 571 32.58 -27.55 6.90
C THR A 571 33.65 -28.06 5.95
N LYS A 572 34.91 -27.64 6.11
CA LYS A 572 36.02 -28.11 5.28
C LYS A 572 36.38 -29.57 5.58
N LEU A 573 36.33 -29.99 6.84
CA LEU A 573 36.56 -31.37 7.25
C LEU A 573 35.49 -32.30 6.68
N SER A 574 34.20 -31.93 6.74
CA SER A 574 33.11 -32.65 6.09
C SER A 574 33.37 -32.81 4.59
N SER A 575 33.67 -31.71 3.88
CA SER A 575 33.97 -31.77 2.44
C SER A 575 35.18 -32.66 2.09
N ALA A 576 36.24 -32.65 2.90
CA ALA A 576 37.39 -33.53 2.72
C ALA A 576 37.04 -35.01 2.94
N ILE A 577 36.16 -35.30 3.90
CA ILE A 577 35.63 -36.65 4.15
C ILE A 577 34.75 -37.10 2.98
N GLU A 578 33.83 -36.26 2.49
CA GLU A 578 32.98 -36.58 1.34
C GLU A 578 33.80 -36.91 0.08
N ALA A 579 34.86 -36.14 -0.17
CA ALA A 579 35.78 -36.40 -1.28
C ALA A 579 36.53 -37.74 -1.12
N SER A 580 36.85 -38.13 0.12
CA SER A 580 37.55 -39.38 0.43
C SER A 580 36.62 -40.60 0.38
N ILE A 581 35.34 -40.45 0.76
CA ILE A 581 34.28 -41.44 0.57
C ILE A 581 34.07 -41.70 -0.93
N SER A 582 33.98 -40.62 -1.72
CA SER A 582 33.80 -40.72 -3.18
C SER A 582 34.96 -41.44 -3.87
N ARG A 583 36.19 -41.33 -3.34
CA ARG A 583 37.37 -42.07 -3.81
C ARG A 583 37.45 -43.51 -3.29
N GLY A 584 36.51 -43.92 -2.43
CA GLY A 584 36.49 -45.26 -1.82
C GLY A 584 37.59 -45.50 -0.78
N GLN A 585 38.21 -44.44 -0.23
CA GLN A 585 39.29 -44.53 0.75
C GLN A 585 38.78 -44.64 2.19
N ILE A 586 37.49 -44.35 2.42
CA ILE A 586 36.84 -44.46 3.72
C ILE A 586 35.82 -45.60 3.64
N GLY A 587 36.13 -46.71 4.32
CA GLY A 587 35.22 -47.83 4.57
C GLY A 587 34.75 -47.86 6.03
N ILE A 588 34.03 -48.92 6.40
CA ILE A 588 33.44 -49.07 7.75
C ILE A 588 34.49 -49.03 8.88
N GLN A 589 35.71 -49.50 8.64
CA GLN A 589 36.79 -49.48 9.63
C GLN A 589 37.30 -48.07 9.91
N GLN A 590 37.40 -47.22 8.90
CA GLN A 590 37.80 -45.82 9.06
C GLN A 590 36.67 -45.01 9.72
N VAL A 591 35.40 -45.35 9.45
CA VAL A 591 34.24 -44.76 10.14
C VAL A 591 34.24 -45.11 11.63
N ARG A 592 34.54 -46.37 12.00
CA ARG A 592 34.74 -46.77 13.40
C ARG A 592 35.87 -45.99 14.05
N GLY A 593 37.01 -45.81 13.36
CA GLY A 593 38.10 -44.96 13.85
C GLY A 593 37.73 -43.48 14.05
N LEU A 594 36.85 -42.92 13.21
CA LEU A 594 36.33 -41.56 13.37
C LEU A 594 35.37 -41.43 14.56
N LYS A 595 34.57 -42.47 14.83
CA LYS A 595 33.69 -42.57 16.00
C LYS A 595 34.50 -42.73 17.30
N ASP A 596 35.55 -43.55 17.28
CA ASP A 596 36.47 -43.74 18.41
C ASP A 596 37.27 -42.47 18.73
N ALA A 597 37.54 -41.63 17.72
CA ALA A 597 38.13 -40.31 17.88
C ALA A 597 37.12 -39.23 18.36
N ASN A 598 35.90 -39.64 18.76
CA ASN A 598 34.87 -38.79 19.38
C ASN A 598 34.29 -37.68 18.47
N PHE A 599 34.35 -37.86 17.14
CA PHE A 599 33.72 -36.92 16.19
C PHE A 599 32.22 -37.22 16.01
N GLU A 600 31.40 -36.16 15.94
CA GLU A 600 29.96 -36.28 15.65
C GLU A 600 29.74 -36.68 14.18
N LEU A 601 29.55 -37.97 13.95
CA LEU A 601 29.42 -38.55 12.60
C LEU A 601 28.26 -37.95 11.79
N ASP A 602 27.19 -37.50 12.47
CA ASP A 602 25.98 -36.92 11.87
C ASP A 602 26.19 -35.51 11.31
N SER A 603 27.10 -34.73 11.91
CA SER A 603 27.47 -33.41 11.39
C SER A 603 28.50 -33.47 10.27
N LEU A 604 29.23 -34.59 10.13
CA LEU A 604 30.37 -34.72 9.23
C LEU A 604 30.08 -35.49 7.94
N ILE A 605 29.19 -36.49 8.00
CA ILE A 605 28.84 -37.34 6.86
C ILE A 605 27.32 -37.33 6.68
N SER A 606 26.88 -36.88 5.51
CA SER A 606 25.46 -36.88 5.16
C SER A 606 24.88 -38.30 5.08
N GLU A 607 23.59 -38.45 5.44
CA GLU A 607 22.84 -39.72 5.38
C GLU A 607 23.06 -40.53 4.08
N PRO A 608 22.96 -39.96 2.86
CA PRO A 608 23.14 -40.73 1.62
C PRO A 608 24.57 -41.27 1.45
N LEU A 609 25.58 -40.59 1.99
CA LEU A 609 26.96 -41.08 1.95
C LEU A 609 27.17 -42.21 2.95
N ARG A 610 26.52 -42.17 4.12
CA ARG A 610 26.52 -43.29 5.08
C ARG A 610 25.88 -44.54 4.47
N GLU A 611 24.76 -44.37 3.76
CA GLU A 611 24.11 -45.45 3.00
C GLU A 611 25.01 -46.02 1.89
N THR A 612 25.77 -45.16 1.19
CA THR A 612 26.70 -45.59 0.15
C THR A 612 27.86 -46.42 0.74
N ILE A 613 28.41 -46.03 1.89
CA ILE A 613 29.44 -46.80 2.61
C ILE A 613 28.87 -48.16 3.03
N TYR A 614 27.67 -48.17 3.61
CA TYR A 614 27.00 -49.40 4.04
C TYR A 614 26.77 -50.37 2.88
N LYS A 615 26.23 -49.88 1.76
CA LYS A 615 26.01 -50.65 0.54
C LYS A 615 27.30 -51.30 0.04
N LYS A 616 28.39 -50.53 -0.01
CA LYS A 616 29.68 -51.01 -0.50
C LYS A 616 30.28 -52.09 0.41
N CYS A 617 30.19 -51.92 1.73
CA CYS A 617 30.65 -52.94 2.67
C CYS A 617 29.79 -54.21 2.63
N ALA A 618 28.45 -54.09 2.48
CA ALA A 618 27.58 -55.24 2.28
C ALA A 618 27.92 -56.00 0.99
N GLU A 619 28.18 -55.28 -0.11
CA GLU A 619 28.68 -55.84 -1.37
C GLU A 619 30.05 -56.53 -1.23
N GLU A 620 30.95 -56.04 -0.38
CA GLU A 620 32.23 -56.73 -0.12
C GLU A 620 32.03 -58.05 0.64
N ILE A 621 31.12 -58.08 1.62
CA ILE A 621 30.81 -59.30 2.40
C ILE A 621 30.27 -60.42 1.50
N PHE A 622 29.34 -60.09 0.58
CA PHE A 622 28.79 -61.03 -0.40
C PHE A 622 29.77 -61.44 -1.53
N SER A 623 30.98 -60.88 -1.58
CA SER A 623 32.05 -61.24 -2.55
C SER A 623 33.29 -61.83 -1.88
N SER A 624 33.19 -62.19 -0.60
CA SER A 624 34.34 -62.66 0.18
C SER A 624 34.76 -64.10 -0.13
N GLY A 625 33.93 -64.89 -0.83
CA GLY A 625 34.18 -66.29 -1.18
C GLY A 625 34.05 -67.29 -0.02
N THR A 626 33.73 -66.80 1.18
CA THR A 626 33.71 -67.59 2.43
C THR A 626 32.39 -68.32 2.65
N GLY A 627 31.29 -67.79 2.11
CA GLY A 627 29.95 -68.35 2.25
C GLY A 627 29.44 -68.35 3.69
N GLU A 628 29.94 -67.43 4.52
CA GLU A 628 29.47 -67.19 5.88
C GLU A 628 28.89 -65.77 5.94
N PHE A 629 27.64 -65.65 6.40
CA PHE A 629 26.94 -64.38 6.56
C PHE A 629 26.67 -64.15 8.04
N ASP A 630 27.34 -63.18 8.64
CA ASP A 630 27.12 -62.79 10.04
C ASP A 630 25.97 -61.78 10.13
N GLU A 631 24.80 -62.27 10.53
CA GLU A 631 23.59 -61.45 10.71
C GLU A 631 23.76 -60.35 11.77
N GLU A 632 24.54 -60.59 12.83
CA GLU A 632 24.74 -59.61 13.90
C GLU A 632 25.65 -58.47 13.45
N GLU A 633 26.72 -58.80 12.71
CA GLU A 633 27.61 -57.77 12.18
C GLU A 633 26.91 -56.90 11.14
N VAL A 634 26.18 -57.51 10.20
CA VAL A 634 25.55 -56.81 9.07
C VAL A 634 24.30 -56.05 9.48
N TYR A 635 23.42 -56.61 10.31
CA TYR A 635 22.14 -55.97 10.65
C TYR A 635 22.15 -55.15 11.94
N VAL A 636 23.13 -55.35 12.83
CA VAL A 636 23.15 -54.68 14.14
C VAL A 636 24.37 -53.79 14.30
N LYS A 637 25.58 -54.31 14.11
CA LYS A 637 26.81 -53.54 14.39
C LYS A 637 27.07 -52.47 13.33
N MET A 638 27.06 -52.82 12.05
CA MET A 638 27.33 -51.86 10.96
C MET A 638 26.29 -50.73 10.85
N PRO A 639 24.96 -50.98 10.98
CA PRO A 639 23.97 -49.91 10.96
C PRO A 639 24.06 -49.00 12.19
N ALA A 640 24.40 -49.54 13.36
CA ALA A 640 24.62 -48.74 14.57
C ALA A 640 25.89 -47.88 14.49
N ASP A 641 26.91 -48.33 13.77
CA ASP A 641 28.12 -47.55 13.53
C ASP A 641 27.92 -46.41 12.54
N LEU A 642 27.08 -46.63 11.51
CA LEU A 642 26.76 -45.63 10.49
C LEU A 642 25.50 -44.82 10.80
N ILE A 643 24.82 -45.06 11.92
CA ILE A 643 23.58 -44.37 12.31
C ILE A 643 22.51 -44.51 11.20
N ILE A 644 22.36 -45.73 10.66
CA ILE A 644 21.33 -46.07 9.66
C ILE A 644 20.25 -46.87 10.38
N SER A 645 18.98 -46.58 10.10
CA SER A 645 17.86 -47.36 10.65
C SER A 645 17.96 -48.83 10.24
N ALA A 646 17.74 -49.74 11.18
CA ALA A 646 17.79 -51.19 10.94
C ALA A 646 16.87 -51.66 9.79
N GLU A 647 15.73 -50.99 9.60
CA GLU A 647 14.77 -51.29 8.52
C GLU A 647 15.36 -50.98 7.13
N LYS A 648 15.93 -49.79 6.94
CA LYS A 648 16.62 -49.42 5.70
C LYS A 648 17.84 -50.30 5.43
N ALA A 649 18.62 -50.59 6.47
CA ALA A 649 19.78 -51.47 6.38
C ALA A 649 19.40 -52.88 5.90
N ARG A 650 18.27 -53.42 6.38
CA ARG A 650 17.70 -54.69 5.91
C ARG A 650 17.25 -54.61 4.46
N SER A 651 16.53 -53.55 4.07
CA SER A 651 16.10 -53.35 2.67
C SER A 651 17.29 -53.34 1.71
N ILE A 652 18.33 -52.56 2.02
CA ILE A 652 19.53 -52.44 1.19
C ILE A 652 20.22 -53.79 1.01
N VAL A 653 20.41 -54.55 2.10
CA VAL A 653 21.03 -55.88 2.05
C VAL A 653 20.16 -56.87 1.26
N GLN A 654 18.84 -56.82 1.42
CA GLN A 654 17.91 -57.68 0.67
C GLN A 654 17.97 -57.41 -0.84
N ASP A 655 18.04 -56.14 -1.24
CA ASP A 655 18.12 -55.75 -2.66
C ASP A 655 19.46 -56.18 -3.28
N ILE A 656 20.57 -56.01 -2.54
CA ILE A 656 21.90 -56.47 -2.97
C ILE A 656 21.92 -58.00 -3.10
N ALA A 657 21.43 -58.72 -2.08
CA ALA A 657 21.44 -60.17 -2.05
C ALA A 657 20.62 -60.77 -3.21
N LYS A 658 19.43 -60.24 -3.51
CA LYS A 658 18.60 -60.72 -4.64
C LYS A 658 19.30 -60.59 -5.98
N VAL A 659 19.88 -59.41 -6.27
CA VAL A 659 20.59 -59.16 -7.54
C VAL A 659 21.85 -60.02 -7.63
N ARG A 660 22.55 -60.22 -6.51
CA ARG A 660 23.79 -60.99 -6.50
C ARG A 660 23.58 -62.49 -6.54
N LEU A 661 22.48 -63.01 -6.01
CA LEU A 661 22.18 -64.43 -6.03
C LEU A 661 22.10 -64.97 -7.47
N GLU A 662 21.44 -64.26 -8.38
CA GLU A 662 21.42 -64.62 -9.82
C GLU A 662 22.80 -64.45 -10.47
N ASN A 663 23.51 -63.35 -10.17
CA ASN A 663 24.83 -63.07 -10.75
C ASN A 663 25.91 -64.07 -10.30
N ALA A 664 25.88 -64.51 -9.04
CA ALA A 664 26.81 -65.49 -8.49
C ALA A 664 26.65 -66.86 -9.17
N LEU A 665 25.40 -67.26 -9.49
CA LEU A 665 25.14 -68.45 -10.29
C LEU A 665 25.69 -68.32 -11.71
N VAL A 666 25.45 -67.19 -12.38
CA VAL A 666 26.01 -66.91 -13.72
C VAL A 666 27.54 -66.97 -13.70
N GLN A 667 28.17 -66.39 -12.67
CA GLN A 667 29.62 -66.43 -12.48
C GLN A 667 30.13 -67.86 -12.23
N ALA A 668 29.45 -68.63 -11.38
CA ALA A 668 29.80 -70.03 -11.12
C ALA A 668 29.75 -70.88 -12.40
N VAL A 669 28.70 -70.74 -13.23
CA VAL A 669 28.60 -71.46 -14.51
C VAL A 669 29.67 -70.99 -15.51
N ALA A 670 29.92 -69.69 -15.60
CA ALA A 670 30.99 -69.16 -16.45
C ALA A 670 32.37 -69.69 -16.06
N LEU A 671 32.66 -69.78 -14.75
CA LEU A 671 33.92 -70.33 -14.23
C LEU A 671 34.01 -71.84 -14.40
N LEU A 672 32.88 -72.56 -14.35
CA LEU A 672 32.80 -73.98 -14.66
C LEU A 672 33.19 -74.25 -16.12
N ARG A 673 32.65 -73.46 -17.07
CA ARG A 673 33.02 -73.54 -18.50
C ARG A 673 34.50 -73.23 -18.73
N GLN A 674 35.08 -72.34 -17.93
CA GLN A 674 36.52 -72.02 -17.94
C GLN A 674 37.39 -73.05 -17.20
N LYS A 675 36.81 -74.13 -16.65
CA LYS A 675 37.49 -75.19 -15.87
C LYS A 675 38.23 -74.68 -14.62
N LYS A 676 37.89 -73.50 -14.10
CA LYS A 676 38.50 -72.90 -12.89
C LYS A 676 37.78 -73.34 -11.62
N ARG A 677 38.19 -74.46 -11.04
CA ARG A 677 37.51 -75.10 -9.90
C ARG A 677 37.42 -74.23 -8.64
N ASP A 678 38.51 -73.56 -8.26
CA ASP A 678 38.53 -72.74 -7.03
C ASP A 678 37.61 -71.53 -7.12
N GLY A 679 37.53 -70.92 -8.31
CA GLY A 679 36.60 -69.82 -8.57
C GLY A 679 35.14 -70.26 -8.53
N VAL A 680 34.83 -71.46 -9.03
CA VAL A 680 33.48 -72.05 -8.93
C VAL A 680 33.09 -72.22 -7.46
N ILE A 681 33.98 -72.76 -6.62
CA ILE A 681 33.71 -72.95 -5.19
C ILE A 681 33.49 -71.61 -4.48
N SER A 682 34.31 -70.59 -4.80
CA SER A 682 34.14 -69.23 -4.26
C SER A 682 32.79 -68.61 -4.64
N SER A 683 32.41 -68.66 -5.92
CA SER A 683 31.12 -68.12 -6.38
C SER A 683 29.92 -68.91 -5.84
N LEU A 684 30.05 -70.22 -5.63
CA LEU A 684 29.01 -71.03 -4.97
C LEU A 684 28.90 -70.73 -3.47
N ASN A 685 30.02 -70.41 -2.80
CA ASN A 685 29.99 -69.92 -1.44
C ASN A 685 29.36 -68.52 -1.35
N ASP A 686 29.67 -67.61 -2.29
CA ASP A 686 29.02 -66.30 -2.39
C ASP A 686 27.50 -66.43 -2.62
N LEU A 687 27.09 -67.41 -3.43
CA LEU A 687 25.68 -67.76 -3.63
C LEU A 687 25.01 -68.19 -2.32
N LEU A 688 25.68 -69.04 -1.52
CA LEU A 688 25.17 -69.48 -0.23
C LEU A 688 25.13 -68.35 0.81
N ALA A 689 26.07 -67.40 0.79
CA ALA A 689 26.00 -66.21 1.65
C ALA A 689 24.81 -65.31 1.27
N CYS A 690 24.52 -65.15 -0.03
CA CYS A 690 23.36 -64.41 -0.50
C CYS A 690 22.04 -65.09 -0.10
N ASP A 691 21.97 -66.43 -0.19
CA ASP A 691 20.80 -67.21 0.23
C ASP A 691 20.62 -67.24 1.75
N ALA A 692 21.70 -67.20 2.54
CA ALA A 692 21.61 -67.05 3.98
C ALA A 692 21.00 -65.68 4.38
N ALA A 693 21.35 -64.61 3.68
CA ALA A 693 20.79 -63.28 3.91
C ALA A 693 19.34 -63.13 3.41
N VAL A 694 19.00 -63.79 2.30
CA VAL A 694 17.65 -63.84 1.74
C VAL A 694 17.37 -65.26 1.21
N PRO A 695 16.68 -66.11 2.00
CA PRO A 695 16.35 -67.46 1.57
C PRO A 695 15.54 -67.43 0.27
N ALA A 696 16.08 -68.05 -0.78
CA ALA A 696 15.37 -68.15 -2.04
C ALA A 696 14.10 -69.01 -1.84
N SER A 697 12.94 -68.43 -2.15
CA SER A 697 11.64 -69.11 -2.03
C SER A 697 11.37 -70.08 -3.17
N LYS A 698 12.17 -70.02 -4.24
CA LYS A 698 12.14 -70.91 -5.39
C LYS A 698 13.57 -71.33 -5.77
N PRO A 699 13.77 -72.56 -6.27
CA PRO A 699 15.03 -72.97 -6.85
C PRO A 699 15.44 -72.07 -8.02
N LEU A 700 16.74 -71.98 -8.26
CA LEU A 700 17.30 -71.17 -9.33
C LEU A 700 17.09 -71.85 -10.68
N SER A 701 16.49 -71.12 -11.61
CA SER A 701 16.24 -71.63 -12.96
C SER A 701 17.46 -71.41 -13.85
N TRP A 702 18.07 -72.48 -14.34
CA TRP A 702 19.13 -72.43 -15.36
C TRP A 702 18.71 -73.21 -16.63
N PRO A 703 19.01 -72.72 -17.84
CA PRO A 703 18.59 -73.38 -19.09
C PRO A 703 19.16 -74.79 -19.30
N THR A 704 20.32 -75.09 -18.70
CA THR A 704 21.02 -76.37 -18.91
C THR A 704 21.15 -77.15 -17.60
N PRO A 705 20.27 -78.13 -17.33
CA PRO A 705 20.29 -78.90 -16.07
C PRO A 705 21.61 -79.63 -15.81
N ARG A 706 22.29 -80.11 -16.88
CA ARG A 706 23.59 -80.79 -16.76
C ARG A 706 24.70 -79.92 -16.16
N GLU A 707 24.70 -78.62 -16.47
CA GLU A 707 25.69 -77.70 -15.90
C GLU A 707 25.47 -77.50 -14.40
N LEU A 708 24.23 -77.62 -13.91
CA LEU A 708 23.91 -77.57 -12.48
C LEU A 708 24.36 -78.85 -11.75
N ASP A 709 24.17 -80.01 -12.38
CA ASP A 709 24.67 -81.29 -11.86
C ASP A 709 26.21 -81.27 -11.73
N ASP A 710 26.90 -80.71 -12.73
CA ASP A 710 28.36 -80.53 -12.73
C ASP A 710 28.82 -79.57 -11.62
N LEU A 711 28.11 -78.45 -11.39
CA LEU A 711 28.39 -77.52 -10.29
C LEU A 711 28.26 -78.21 -8.93
N TYR A 712 27.19 -78.98 -8.73
CA TYR A 712 26.95 -79.75 -7.51
C TYR A 712 28.06 -80.78 -7.28
N CYS A 713 28.50 -81.47 -8.32
CA CYS A 713 29.61 -82.43 -8.25
C CYS A 713 30.95 -81.77 -7.90
N VAL A 714 31.25 -80.60 -8.49
CA VAL A 714 32.47 -79.83 -8.17
C VAL A 714 32.47 -79.35 -6.72
N TYR A 715 31.32 -78.90 -6.22
CA TYR A 715 31.17 -78.49 -4.83
C TYR A 715 31.20 -79.67 -3.86
N MET A 716 30.60 -80.82 -4.21
CA MET A 716 30.68 -82.03 -3.39
C MET A 716 32.12 -82.52 -3.20
N LYS A 717 32.95 -82.42 -4.25
CA LYS A 717 34.38 -82.79 -4.20
C LYS A 717 35.21 -81.89 -3.29
N SER A 718 34.75 -80.68 -2.94
CA SER A 718 35.48 -79.77 -2.04
C SER A 718 35.20 -80.00 -0.55
N ILE A 719 34.45 -81.06 -0.20
CA ILE A 719 34.08 -81.47 1.18
C ILE A 719 33.46 -80.32 2.02
N PRO A 720 32.36 -79.68 1.57
CA PRO A 720 31.69 -78.65 2.34
C PRO A 720 30.83 -79.22 3.48
N LYS A 721 30.48 -78.37 4.46
CA LYS A 721 29.60 -78.73 5.59
C LYS A 721 28.25 -79.27 5.04
N GLN A 722 27.74 -80.34 5.66
CA GLN A 722 26.52 -81.05 5.20
C GLN A 722 25.31 -80.11 5.03
N ASP A 723 25.18 -79.11 5.89
CA ASP A 723 24.12 -78.11 5.82
C ASP A 723 24.22 -77.25 4.55
N LYS A 724 25.43 -76.83 4.16
CA LYS A 724 25.70 -76.07 2.94
C LYS A 724 25.43 -76.90 1.67
N LEU A 725 25.75 -78.19 1.70
CA LEU A 725 25.44 -79.12 0.60
C LEU A 725 23.94 -79.30 0.40
N SER A 726 23.22 -79.54 1.49
CA SER A 726 21.76 -79.74 1.44
C SER A 726 21.04 -78.48 0.94
N ARG A 727 21.54 -77.30 1.32
CA ARG A 727 20.97 -76.03 0.87
C ARG A 727 21.29 -75.75 -0.60
N LEU A 728 22.53 -76.02 -1.04
CA LEU A 728 22.90 -75.90 -2.45
C LEU A 728 22.08 -76.85 -3.33
N GLN A 729 21.83 -78.08 -2.86
CA GLN A 729 20.99 -79.07 -3.55
C GLN A 729 19.57 -78.53 -3.79
N TYR A 730 18.97 -77.90 -2.78
CA TYR A 730 17.66 -77.26 -2.89
C TYR A 730 17.68 -76.07 -3.88
N LEU A 731 18.74 -75.25 -3.84
CA LEU A 731 18.87 -74.09 -4.71
C LEU A 731 19.06 -74.45 -6.18
N LEU A 732 19.70 -75.58 -6.48
CA LEU A 732 19.95 -76.06 -7.84
C LEU A 732 18.82 -76.98 -8.38
N ASP A 733 17.75 -77.20 -7.63
CA ASP A 733 16.61 -78.07 -7.98
C ASP A 733 16.98 -79.54 -8.28
N ILE A 734 17.96 -80.09 -7.54
CA ILE A 734 18.40 -81.47 -7.74
C ILE A 734 17.58 -82.41 -6.84
N SER A 735 16.82 -83.33 -7.46
CA SER A 735 15.99 -84.29 -6.74
C SER A 735 16.81 -85.17 -5.80
N ALA A 736 16.19 -85.62 -4.69
CA ALA A 736 16.87 -86.44 -3.68
C ALA A 736 17.46 -87.73 -4.26
N GLU A 737 16.74 -88.40 -5.16
CA GLU A 737 17.19 -89.60 -5.88
C GLU A 737 18.43 -89.32 -6.74
N LYS A 738 18.42 -88.23 -7.54
CA LYS A 738 19.57 -87.86 -8.38
C LYS A 738 20.78 -87.41 -7.55
N ALA A 739 20.56 -86.75 -6.42
CA ALA A 739 21.63 -86.34 -5.53
C ALA A 739 22.25 -87.53 -4.77
N GLU A 740 21.49 -88.60 -4.53
CA GLU A 740 22.02 -89.88 -4.03
C GLU A 740 22.79 -90.60 -5.13
N ASP A 741 22.26 -90.69 -6.35
CA ASP A 741 22.98 -91.29 -7.49
C ASP A 741 24.31 -90.58 -7.78
N LEU A 742 24.35 -89.24 -7.73
CA LEU A 742 25.57 -88.45 -7.91
C LEU A 742 26.54 -88.62 -6.72
N ARG A 743 26.03 -88.82 -5.49
CA ARG A 743 26.85 -89.10 -4.32
C ARG A 743 27.47 -90.49 -4.39
N ASP A 744 26.67 -91.49 -4.76
CA ASP A 744 27.09 -92.88 -4.91
C ASP A 744 28.10 -93.01 -6.06
N ALA A 745 27.85 -92.34 -7.19
CA ALA A 745 28.79 -92.25 -8.31
C ALA A 745 30.10 -91.53 -7.93
N ALA A 746 30.05 -90.51 -7.07
CA ALA A 746 31.24 -89.85 -6.55
C ALA A 746 32.07 -90.77 -5.63
N THR A 747 31.41 -91.54 -4.75
CA THR A 747 32.07 -92.52 -3.87
C THR A 747 32.60 -93.75 -4.61
N ALA A 748 31.93 -94.16 -5.69
CA ALA A 748 32.37 -95.23 -6.57
C ALA A 748 33.41 -94.79 -7.62
N GLY A 749 33.85 -93.51 -7.58
CA GLY A 749 34.85 -92.96 -8.51
C GLY A 749 34.39 -92.84 -9.97
N THR A 750 33.09 -93.00 -10.25
CA THR A 750 32.53 -93.11 -11.60
C THR A 750 31.46 -92.03 -11.84
N LEU A 751 31.78 -90.78 -11.54
CA LEU A 751 30.99 -89.65 -12.07
C LEU A 751 31.25 -89.50 -13.57
N PRO A 752 30.32 -88.95 -14.37
CA PRO A 752 30.61 -88.61 -15.76
C PRO A 752 31.84 -87.70 -15.80
N GLN A 753 32.95 -88.21 -16.30
CA GLN A 753 34.00 -87.36 -16.83
C GLN A 753 33.31 -86.51 -17.89
N THR A 754 33.38 -85.19 -17.73
CA THR A 754 33.04 -84.22 -18.77
C THR A 754 33.42 -84.77 -20.14
N ALA A 755 32.43 -85.02 -20.99
CA ALA A 755 32.66 -85.45 -22.37
C ALA A 755 33.67 -84.51 -23.02
N GLY A 756 34.81 -85.05 -23.46
CA GLY A 756 35.90 -84.31 -24.10
C GLY A 756 37.27 -84.39 -23.41
N GLN A 757 37.68 -85.57 -22.92
CA GLN A 757 39.11 -85.89 -22.88
C GLN A 757 39.51 -86.42 -24.27
N GLU A 758 39.74 -85.52 -25.22
CA GLU A 758 40.70 -85.80 -26.29
C GLU A 758 42.07 -85.42 -25.71
N GLU A 759 42.91 -86.44 -25.49
CA GLU A 759 44.35 -86.26 -25.39
C GLU A 759 44.84 -85.77 -26.76
N GLU A 760 45.01 -84.47 -26.93
CA GLU A 760 45.89 -83.95 -27.98
C GLU A 760 47.33 -83.94 -27.44
N GLU A 761 48.03 -84.98 -27.84
CA GLU A 761 49.47 -85.12 -27.89
C GLU A 761 50.08 -83.94 -28.69
N LEU A 762 50.62 -82.94 -27.99
CA LEU A 762 51.45 -81.91 -28.63
C LEU A 762 52.92 -82.38 -28.65
N ALA A 763 53.28 -83.02 -29.76
CA ALA A 763 54.64 -83.06 -30.27
C ALA A 763 54.98 -81.69 -30.91
N PHE A 764 56.09 -81.09 -30.45
CA PHE A 764 56.86 -79.96 -31.00
C PHE A 764 56.15 -78.77 -31.64
#